data_AF-A0AA88Y837-F1
#
_entry.id   AF-A0AA88Y837-F1
#
_cell.length_a   1.000
_cell.length_b   1.000
_cell.length_c   1.000
_cell.angle_alpha   90.00
_cell.angle_beta   90.00
_cell.angle_gamma   90.00
#
_symmetry.space_group_name_H-M   'P 1'
#
loop_
_entity.id
_entity.type
_entity.pdbx_description
1 polymer ?
#
loop_
_entity_poly.entity_id
_entity_poly.type
_entity_poly.pdbx_seq_one_letter_code
_entity_poly.pdbx_strand_id
1 'polypeptide(L)'
;MFKNVVVKRKRVKSDWTQKENVYYGISFKVANEDESRPIELKNISSLAVSNGFFLTEQNDVYTKLGLSLAVSINNMKVFVEVKFMLSRQWRITAFQKVITPIQLGLTENTFEMNKKSILTVLNAVKQVKVCQGISLPPSHKSIQNALKEISSENGENQKITYRSMDCASFLSLKTPSSKKCCKFCKSLLCEDEKHSVRVPMQDITNTVTSNNTSSSSKSMDSEEIQNKQTDQEVQMGENVGVNYTEESVTLCQEDQNDMQIILGSLIKECPPKMVEFLKSQQKALNISPYGNRWSKTLIRICLTLWCRSPKAYGDLKDSGLMVLPSQRLLQIYKNRIHQRAGVNKELLHWMQNEALLKNVPEEGKEGGLMLDEMSIQTDLQMYCKNGKHYIIGFKEESDLMECIKSGKCELKMATHVLQFVFLGFTGFRFPIFHYPTVQASACDLYLEVWRTIDLLKLFGFTVRYISTDGAETNRDLAKVLLGEFSSEVNSMKIQNIFSYSEDDIFFIMDFSHVMKKLRNNVSKSGYGASHLKKSLYVNSHFIYWNHLYSAHIWDVSHNPFPVYHKLTHEHFFLTSESKMRNHLAEEVLNKEMLHLIECYAESLPDNSYLSSTIELLQHTSILVENFRDPRPIVDTSDNRLKENIKVLEWFRNWEKMIKSDKTITRKPESYLISHQTRADISSLIIGFQELCMSKLQKSGASIIPNRVNSDVIENVFSQQRGLYNGNNTNPTYLTYCRTMNAVILGQPTVSRKSNAGKLMAAADPYTK
;
A
#
# COMPACT_ATOMS: atom_id res chain seq x y z
N MET A 1 21.66 24.88 -36.67
CA MET A 1 20.33 24.50 -37.21
C MET A 1 20.25 22.98 -37.26
N PHE A 2 19.12 22.39 -36.87
CA PHE A 2 18.91 20.95 -36.98
C PHE A 2 18.68 20.62 -38.46
N LYS A 3 19.62 19.88 -39.08
CA LYS A 3 19.70 19.67 -40.55
C LYS A 3 18.40 19.16 -41.18
N ASN A 4 17.57 18.47 -40.42
CA ASN A 4 16.36 17.81 -40.90
C ASN A 4 15.07 18.33 -40.26
N VAL A 5 15.08 19.48 -39.59
CA VAL A 5 13.86 20.07 -39.00
C VAL A 5 13.38 21.21 -39.88
N VAL A 6 12.10 21.18 -40.27
CA VAL A 6 11.48 22.23 -41.08
C VAL A 6 11.34 23.49 -40.23
N VAL A 7 12.00 24.57 -40.64
CA VAL A 7 11.94 25.87 -39.96
C VAL A 7 11.31 26.91 -40.88
N LYS A 8 10.23 27.55 -40.43
CA LYS A 8 9.66 28.75 -41.07
C LYS A 8 9.93 29.97 -40.22
N ARG A 9 10.39 31.06 -40.83
CA ARG A 9 10.50 32.37 -40.16
C ARG A 9 9.13 33.04 -40.16
N LYS A 10 8.55 33.25 -38.99
CA LYS A 10 7.28 33.95 -38.80
C LYS A 10 7.53 35.29 -38.12
N ARG A 11 6.83 36.36 -38.52
CA ARG A 11 6.89 37.64 -37.80
C ARG A 11 6.19 37.50 -36.45
N VAL A 12 6.78 38.08 -35.40
CA VAL A 12 6.19 38.06 -34.06
C VAL A 12 4.95 38.96 -34.07
N LYS A 13 3.81 38.45 -33.61
CA LYS A 13 2.53 39.20 -33.65
C LYS A 13 2.57 40.53 -32.90
N SER A 14 3.40 40.63 -31.86
CA SER A 14 3.58 41.84 -31.04
C SER A 14 4.64 42.81 -31.58
N ASP A 15 5.52 42.37 -32.49
CA ASP A 15 6.58 43.20 -33.07
C ASP A 15 6.90 42.72 -34.50
N TRP A 16 6.39 43.47 -35.48
CA TRP A 16 6.50 43.13 -36.90
C TRP A 16 7.91 43.27 -37.47
N THR A 17 8.83 43.90 -36.74
CA THR A 17 10.25 43.99 -37.10
C THR A 17 11.02 42.73 -36.73
N GLN A 18 10.52 41.95 -35.77
CA GLN A 18 11.13 40.70 -35.31
C GLN A 18 10.58 39.48 -36.06
N LYS A 19 11.49 38.61 -36.51
CA LYS A 19 11.17 37.31 -37.11
C LYS A 19 11.62 36.19 -36.16
N GLU A 20 10.69 35.34 -35.74
CA GLU A 20 10.99 34.13 -34.98
C GLU A 20 11.02 32.87 -35.87
N ASN A 21 11.85 31.90 -35.50
CA ASN A 21 11.89 30.59 -36.16
C ASN A 21 10.84 29.66 -35.52
N VAL A 22 9.87 29.23 -36.31
CA VAL A 22 8.86 28.23 -35.94
C VAL A 22 9.25 26.88 -36.57
N TYR A 23 9.39 25.85 -35.76
CA TYR A 23 9.80 24.51 -36.21
C TYR A 23 8.52 23.68 -36.41
N TYR A 24 8.27 23.23 -37.64
CA TYR A 24 6.98 22.61 -38.02
C TYR A 24 6.99 21.07 -37.96
N GLY A 25 8.16 20.45 -38.02
CA GLY A 25 8.27 18.98 -38.07
C GLY A 25 9.62 18.55 -38.63
N ILE A 26 9.77 17.25 -38.86
CA ILE A 26 10.98 16.66 -39.45
C ILE A 26 10.78 16.55 -40.97
N SER A 27 11.73 17.03 -41.77
CA SER A 27 11.69 16.98 -43.23
C SER A 27 12.31 15.70 -43.76
N PHE A 28 11.64 15.05 -44.71
CA PHE A 28 12.06 13.78 -45.28
C PHE A 28 12.47 13.88 -46.76
N LYS A 29 13.01 15.02 -47.22
CA LYS A 29 13.34 15.26 -48.65
C LYS A 29 14.10 14.09 -49.28
N VAL A 30 13.48 13.43 -50.25
CA VAL A 30 14.01 12.26 -50.97
C VAL A 30 15.13 12.71 -51.91
N ALA A 31 16.20 11.92 -52.00
CA ALA A 31 17.31 12.18 -52.92
C ALA A 31 17.58 10.99 -53.86
N ASN A 32 17.23 9.76 -53.46
CA ASN A 32 17.43 8.52 -54.22
C ASN A 32 16.23 7.57 -54.04
N GLU A 33 15.89 6.80 -55.07
CA GLU A 33 14.74 5.88 -55.10
C GLU A 33 14.85 4.70 -54.11
N ASP A 34 16.05 4.19 -53.84
CA ASP A 34 16.26 3.06 -52.91
C ASP A 34 15.94 3.37 -51.45
N GLU A 35 15.95 4.64 -51.03
CA GLU A 35 15.61 5.04 -49.67
C GLU A 35 14.10 5.17 -49.41
N SER A 36 13.28 5.07 -50.47
CA SER A 36 11.83 5.23 -50.44
C SER A 36 11.05 3.93 -50.20
N ARG A 37 11.73 2.76 -50.23
CA ARG A 37 11.06 1.45 -50.08
C ARG A 37 10.35 1.35 -48.71
N PRO A 38 9.11 0.84 -48.68
CA PRO A 38 8.35 0.71 -47.45
C PRO A 38 9.00 -0.31 -46.51
N ILE A 39 9.06 0.05 -45.23
CA ILE A 39 9.59 -0.79 -44.16
C ILE A 39 8.44 -1.23 -43.28
N GLU A 40 8.38 -2.53 -42.97
CA GLU A 40 7.48 -3.02 -41.94
C GLU A 40 7.96 -2.60 -40.56
N LEU A 41 7.02 -2.27 -39.67
CA LEU A 41 7.27 -1.86 -38.30
C LEU A 41 8.24 -2.80 -37.57
N LYS A 42 8.11 -4.10 -37.81
CA LYS A 42 8.96 -5.12 -37.18
C LYS A 42 10.46 -5.03 -37.56
N ASN A 43 10.77 -4.40 -38.68
CA ASN A 43 12.12 -4.25 -39.21
C ASN A 43 12.80 -2.96 -38.75
N ILE A 44 12.11 -2.06 -38.04
CA ILE A 44 12.66 -0.79 -37.55
C ILE A 44 13.83 -1.02 -36.58
N SER A 45 13.76 -2.07 -35.76
CA SER A 45 14.81 -2.44 -34.79
C SER A 45 16.17 -2.67 -35.45
N SER A 46 16.20 -3.30 -36.63
CA SER A 46 17.43 -3.55 -37.39
C SER A 46 18.17 -2.28 -37.81
N LEU A 47 17.42 -1.22 -38.16
CA LEU A 47 17.97 0.09 -38.52
C LEU A 47 18.48 0.86 -37.30
N ALA A 48 17.82 0.66 -36.16
CA ALA A 48 18.08 1.38 -34.92
C ALA A 48 19.43 0.99 -34.28
N VAL A 49 19.79 -0.30 -34.33
CA VAL A 49 21.04 -0.84 -33.75
C VAL A 49 22.28 -0.19 -34.37
N SER A 50 22.30 -0.06 -35.70
CA SER A 50 23.39 0.65 -36.42
C SER A 50 23.51 2.14 -36.05
N ASN A 51 22.49 2.70 -35.40
CA ASN A 51 22.43 4.07 -34.96
C ASN A 51 22.57 4.21 -33.44
N GLY A 52 23.06 3.20 -32.71
CA GLY A 52 23.30 3.29 -31.27
C GLY A 52 22.02 3.31 -30.43
N PHE A 53 20.87 2.95 -31.02
CA PHE A 53 19.66 2.65 -30.28
C PHE A 53 19.55 1.16 -30.04
N PHE A 54 18.95 0.74 -28.93
CA PHE A 54 18.64 -0.67 -28.67
C PHE A 54 17.13 -0.88 -28.61
N LEU A 55 16.68 -2.07 -28.98
CA LEU A 55 15.27 -2.43 -28.91
C LEU A 55 14.85 -2.57 -27.44
N THR A 56 13.84 -1.80 -27.01
CA THR A 56 13.28 -1.93 -25.66
C THR A 56 12.02 -2.77 -25.66
N GLU A 57 11.17 -2.62 -26.69
CA GLU A 57 9.87 -3.28 -26.76
C GLU A 57 9.38 -3.30 -28.21
N GLN A 58 8.72 -4.37 -28.64
CA GLN A 58 8.17 -4.49 -29.99
C GLN A 58 6.92 -5.35 -29.99
N ASN A 59 5.87 -4.89 -30.67
CA ASN A 59 4.68 -5.67 -30.97
C ASN A 59 4.10 -5.24 -32.34
N ASP A 60 2.94 -5.79 -32.70
CA ASP A 60 2.32 -5.54 -34.01
C ASP A 60 1.82 -4.09 -34.19
N VAL A 61 1.73 -3.31 -33.12
CA VAL A 61 1.18 -1.95 -33.12
C VAL A 61 2.26 -0.87 -32.95
N TYR A 62 3.40 -1.17 -32.33
CA TYR A 62 4.54 -0.25 -32.21
C TYR A 62 5.91 -0.91 -32.06
N THR A 63 6.95 -0.13 -32.31
CA THR A 63 8.35 -0.43 -31.98
C THR A 63 8.92 0.66 -31.09
N LYS A 64 9.49 0.27 -29.95
CA LYS A 64 10.07 1.16 -28.95
C LYS A 64 11.59 0.96 -28.90
N LEU A 65 12.32 2.05 -29.01
CA LEU A 65 13.77 2.07 -29.13
C LEU A 65 14.38 2.97 -28.06
N GLY A 66 15.42 2.48 -27.41
CA GLY A 66 16.15 3.13 -26.34
C GLY A 66 17.45 3.77 -26.78
N LEU A 67 17.78 4.93 -26.23
CA LEU A 67 19.08 5.60 -26.35
C LEU A 67 19.58 6.02 -24.96
N SER A 68 20.76 5.55 -24.57
CA SER A 68 21.46 6.05 -23.38
C SER A 68 22.20 7.34 -23.74
N LEU A 69 21.92 8.42 -23.02
CA LEU A 69 22.63 9.70 -23.19
C LEU A 69 23.91 9.70 -22.36
N ALA A 70 24.87 10.52 -22.79
CA ALA A 70 26.15 10.78 -22.13
C ALA A 70 26.05 11.44 -20.73
N VAL A 71 24.84 11.79 -20.27
CA VAL A 71 24.62 12.50 -19.00
C VAL A 71 24.11 11.52 -17.95
N SER A 72 24.63 11.62 -16.73
CA SER A 72 24.14 10.91 -15.56
C SER A 72 23.64 11.89 -14.50
N ILE A 73 22.55 11.52 -13.81
CA ILE A 73 21.94 12.28 -12.73
C ILE A 73 21.82 11.35 -11.52
N ASN A 74 22.34 11.77 -10.37
CA ASN A 74 22.43 10.95 -9.16
C ASN A 74 23.06 9.58 -9.43
N ASN A 75 24.13 9.56 -10.23
CA ASN A 75 24.84 8.36 -10.70
C ASN A 75 24.01 7.41 -11.58
N MET A 76 22.82 7.80 -12.05
CA MET A 76 22.04 7.04 -13.03
C MET A 76 22.18 7.65 -14.43
N LYS A 77 22.52 6.83 -15.44
CA LYS A 77 22.57 7.28 -16.84
C LYS A 77 21.18 7.68 -17.33
N VAL A 78 21.07 8.84 -17.98
CA VAL A 78 19.80 9.30 -18.53
C VAL A 78 19.45 8.49 -19.77
N PHE A 79 18.22 8.00 -19.80
CA PHE A 79 17.70 7.16 -20.87
C PHE A 79 16.52 7.84 -21.59
N VAL A 80 16.53 7.77 -22.92
CA VAL A 80 15.50 8.31 -23.80
C VAL A 80 14.93 7.19 -24.66
N GLU A 81 13.61 7.08 -24.68
CA GLU A 81 12.90 6.10 -25.48
C GLU A 81 12.13 6.79 -26.61
N VAL A 82 12.19 6.22 -27.81
CA VAL A 82 11.41 6.63 -28.99
C VAL A 82 10.47 5.50 -29.36
N LYS A 83 9.18 5.78 -29.36
CA LYS A 83 8.12 4.84 -29.75
C LYS A 83 7.60 5.21 -31.14
N PHE A 84 7.80 4.34 -32.12
CA PHE A 84 7.20 4.41 -33.45
C PHE A 84 5.92 3.58 -33.48
N MET A 85 4.80 4.16 -33.88
CA MET A 85 3.50 3.48 -33.93
C MET A 85 3.10 3.16 -35.37
N LEU A 86 2.32 2.09 -35.57
CA LEU A 86 1.73 1.71 -36.86
C LEU A 86 0.88 2.84 -37.47
N SER A 87 0.29 3.68 -36.61
CA SER A 87 -0.43 4.90 -36.98
C SER A 87 0.44 6.03 -37.56
N ARG A 88 1.72 5.75 -37.87
CA ARG A 88 2.69 6.70 -38.44
C ARG A 88 2.99 7.91 -37.53
N GLN A 89 2.79 7.74 -36.23
CA GLN A 89 3.16 8.72 -35.21
C GLN A 89 4.33 8.21 -34.38
N TRP A 90 5.20 9.11 -33.94
CA TRP A 90 6.27 8.79 -32.99
C TRP A 90 6.13 9.59 -31.69
N ARG A 91 6.64 9.05 -30.58
CA ARG A 91 6.65 9.70 -29.26
C ARG A 91 7.98 9.50 -28.57
N ILE A 92 8.41 10.47 -27.77
CA ILE A 92 9.62 10.35 -26.95
C ILE A 92 9.22 10.29 -25.48
N THR A 93 9.82 9.38 -24.74
CA THR A 93 9.67 9.27 -23.28
C THR A 93 11.04 9.34 -22.63
N ALA A 94 11.16 10.11 -21.55
CA ALA A 94 12.35 10.11 -20.70
C ALA A 94 11.98 10.53 -19.28
N PHE A 95 12.71 10.04 -18.29
CA PHE A 95 12.35 10.18 -16.87
C PHE A 95 10.89 9.76 -16.57
N GLN A 96 10.40 8.72 -17.26
CA GLN A 96 9.02 8.24 -17.18
C GLN A 96 7.93 9.27 -17.59
N LYS A 97 8.32 10.40 -18.19
CA LYS A 97 7.39 11.41 -18.72
C LYS A 97 7.38 11.38 -20.24
N VAL A 98 6.18 11.38 -20.82
CA VAL A 98 5.99 11.52 -22.27
C VAL A 98 6.25 12.97 -22.65
N ILE A 99 7.19 13.17 -23.57
CA ILE A 99 7.54 14.49 -24.10
C ILE A 99 6.65 14.76 -25.31
N THR A 100 5.86 15.82 -25.23
CA THR A 100 5.03 16.26 -26.35
C THR A 100 5.88 16.96 -27.42
N PRO A 101 5.50 16.87 -28.71
CA PRO A 101 6.22 17.55 -29.79
C PRO A 101 6.36 19.06 -29.56
N ILE A 102 5.32 19.67 -28.96
CA ILE A 102 5.27 21.08 -28.59
C ILE A 102 6.39 21.46 -27.61
N GLN A 103 6.73 20.59 -26.65
CA GLN A 103 7.83 20.82 -25.71
C GLN A 103 9.21 20.85 -26.41
N LEU A 104 9.37 20.08 -27.49
CA LEU A 104 10.56 20.13 -28.34
C LEU A 104 10.52 21.30 -29.33
N GLY A 105 9.39 21.99 -29.45
CA GLY A 105 9.16 23.10 -30.36
C GLY A 105 8.65 22.69 -31.74
N LEU A 106 8.25 21.42 -31.92
CA LEU A 106 7.69 20.85 -33.15
C LEU A 106 6.15 20.95 -33.14
N THR A 107 5.53 21.19 -34.30
CA THR A 107 4.06 21.20 -34.43
C THR A 107 3.47 19.83 -34.76
N GLU A 108 4.26 18.90 -35.32
CA GLU A 108 3.80 17.57 -35.75
C GLU A 108 4.79 16.46 -35.32
N ASN A 109 4.29 15.22 -35.17
CA ASN A 109 5.05 14.02 -34.81
C ASN A 109 4.78 12.83 -35.73
N THR A 110 4.48 13.10 -36.99
CA THR A 110 4.27 12.10 -38.03
C THR A 110 5.60 11.68 -38.66
N PHE A 111 5.65 10.47 -39.19
CA PHE A 111 6.78 9.95 -39.96
C PHE A 111 6.27 9.00 -41.05
N GLU A 112 7.05 8.81 -42.11
CA GLU A 112 6.78 7.81 -43.15
C GLU A 112 7.45 6.47 -42.81
N MET A 113 6.81 5.36 -43.19
CA MET A 113 7.33 4.00 -43.01
C MET A 113 8.39 3.66 -44.06
N ASN A 114 9.47 4.44 -44.14
CA ASN A 114 10.63 4.17 -44.99
C ASN A 114 11.93 4.41 -44.22
N LYS A 115 13.03 3.82 -44.73
CA LYS A 115 14.35 3.83 -44.07
C LYS A 115 14.78 5.24 -43.69
N LYS A 116 14.63 6.18 -44.62
CA LYS A 116 15.08 7.56 -44.47
C LYS A 116 14.34 8.28 -43.36
N SER A 117 13.01 8.20 -43.37
CA SER A 117 12.15 8.86 -42.42
C SER A 117 12.46 8.41 -40.98
N ILE A 118 12.57 7.11 -40.77
CA ILE A 118 12.92 6.52 -39.47
C ILE A 118 14.31 7.00 -39.01
N LEU A 119 15.33 6.92 -39.87
CA LEU A 119 16.69 7.41 -39.54
C LEU A 119 16.71 8.90 -39.24
N THR A 120 15.87 9.68 -39.90
CA THR A 120 15.77 11.12 -39.68
C THR A 120 15.20 11.43 -38.30
N VAL A 121 14.17 10.68 -37.86
CA VAL A 121 13.63 10.78 -36.50
C VAL A 121 14.67 10.37 -35.45
N LEU A 122 15.36 9.24 -35.64
CA LEU A 122 16.40 8.78 -34.72
C LEU A 122 17.55 9.79 -34.58
N ASN A 123 17.99 10.38 -35.70
CA ASN A 123 19.03 11.41 -35.69
C ASN A 123 18.56 12.71 -35.04
N ALA A 124 17.27 13.07 -35.17
CA ALA A 124 16.72 14.22 -34.46
C ALA A 124 16.69 14.00 -32.94
N VAL A 125 16.29 12.80 -32.48
CA VAL A 125 16.27 12.42 -31.06
C VAL A 125 17.65 12.49 -30.44
N LYS A 126 18.70 12.02 -31.13
CA LYS A 126 20.10 12.11 -30.65
C LYS A 126 20.56 13.54 -30.35
N GLN A 127 19.97 14.54 -31.02
CA GLN A 127 20.35 15.94 -30.85
C GLN A 127 19.52 16.67 -29.78
N VAL A 128 18.55 16.00 -29.16
CA VAL A 128 17.74 16.55 -28.07
C VAL A 128 18.59 16.68 -26.81
N LYS A 129 18.65 17.88 -26.24
CA LYS A 129 19.46 18.19 -25.05
C LYS A 129 18.64 18.13 -23.77
N VAL A 130 19.19 17.50 -22.74
CA VAL A 130 18.63 17.49 -21.39
C VAL A 130 18.97 18.82 -20.70
N CYS A 131 18.02 19.40 -19.97
CA CYS A 131 18.29 20.55 -19.10
C CYS A 131 19.31 20.12 -18.03
N GLN A 132 20.41 20.85 -17.81
CA GLN A 132 21.45 20.51 -16.83
C GLN A 132 21.19 21.08 -15.42
N GLY A 133 20.11 21.86 -15.23
CA GLY A 133 19.86 22.57 -13.97
C GLY A 133 20.79 23.78 -13.79
N ILE A 134 20.84 24.33 -12.58
CA ILE A 134 21.73 25.44 -12.21
C ILE A 134 22.71 24.99 -11.12
N SER A 135 23.91 25.54 -11.08
CA SER A 135 24.85 25.35 -9.97
C SER A 135 24.87 26.62 -9.13
N LEU A 136 24.74 26.49 -7.81
CA LEU A 136 24.78 27.61 -6.88
C LEU A 136 26.14 27.70 -6.17
N PRO A 137 26.53 28.90 -5.70
CA PRO A 137 27.68 29.08 -4.83
C PRO A 137 27.52 28.33 -3.48
N PRO A 138 28.62 27.98 -2.78
CA PRO A 138 28.59 27.19 -1.54
C PRO A 138 27.83 27.82 -0.36
N SER A 139 27.47 29.10 -0.41
CA SER A 139 26.89 29.88 0.69
C SER A 139 25.38 29.70 0.90
N HIS A 140 24.67 28.92 0.09
CA HIS A 140 23.20 28.86 0.11
C HIS A 140 22.65 27.62 0.85
N LYS A 141 21.86 27.85 1.92
CA LYS A 141 21.01 26.84 2.57
C LYS A 141 19.62 26.83 1.91
N SER A 142 19.27 25.69 1.30
CA SER A 142 17.94 25.30 0.77
C SER A 142 17.14 26.33 -0.05
N ILE A 143 17.10 26.15 -1.38
CA ILE A 143 16.13 26.83 -2.26
C ILE A 143 14.77 26.12 -2.17
N GLN A 144 13.68 26.86 -1.97
CA GLN A 144 12.32 26.30 -2.06
C GLN A 144 11.98 25.89 -3.50
N ASN A 145 11.17 24.85 -3.70
CA ASN A 145 10.75 24.33 -5.03
C ASN A 145 11.87 23.85 -5.97
N ALA A 146 13.04 23.48 -5.42
CA ALA A 146 14.16 22.91 -6.18
C ALA A 146 14.62 21.53 -5.65
N LEU A 147 14.95 20.63 -6.57
CA LEU A 147 15.57 19.33 -6.31
C LEU A 147 17.09 19.45 -6.44
N LYS A 148 17.82 19.02 -5.41
CA LYS A 148 19.29 18.92 -5.43
C LYS A 148 19.70 17.59 -6.06
N GLU A 149 20.52 17.66 -7.10
CA GLU A 149 21.00 16.50 -7.86
C GLU A 149 22.50 16.58 -8.12
N ILE A 150 23.16 15.43 -8.17
CA ILE A 150 24.55 15.30 -8.63
C ILE A 150 24.50 14.97 -10.12
N SER A 151 24.91 15.90 -10.98
CA SER A 151 25.01 15.64 -12.42
C SER A 151 26.47 15.39 -12.82
N SER A 152 26.67 14.46 -13.76
CA SER A 152 27.96 14.23 -14.41
C SER A 152 27.77 14.04 -15.92
N GLU A 153 28.75 14.47 -16.70
CA GLU A 153 28.77 14.36 -18.16
C GLU A 153 29.94 13.42 -18.52
N ASN A 154 29.66 12.33 -19.22
CA ASN A 154 30.61 11.24 -19.52
C ASN A 154 31.26 10.55 -18.31
N GLY A 155 30.69 10.70 -17.12
CA GLY A 155 31.23 10.10 -15.89
C GLY A 155 32.38 10.87 -15.24
N GLU A 156 32.78 12.01 -15.82
CA GLU A 156 33.83 12.89 -15.29
C GLU A 156 33.22 14.20 -14.76
N ASN A 157 33.84 14.79 -13.73
CA ASN A 157 33.43 16.06 -13.10
C ASN A 157 31.99 16.07 -12.54
N GLN A 158 31.79 15.43 -11.38
CA GLN A 158 30.53 15.54 -10.63
C GLN A 158 30.28 16.98 -10.16
N LYS A 159 29.11 17.52 -10.47
CA LYS A 159 28.69 18.85 -10.03
C LYS A 159 27.35 18.77 -9.31
N ILE A 160 27.24 19.50 -8.20
CA ILE A 160 25.97 19.69 -7.52
C ILE A 160 25.18 20.72 -8.33
N THR A 161 23.99 20.30 -8.77
CA THR A 161 23.05 21.08 -9.56
C THR A 161 21.68 21.07 -8.93
N TYR A 162 20.91 22.14 -9.12
CA TYR A 162 19.54 22.29 -8.66
C TYR A 162 18.60 22.38 -9.87
N ARG A 163 17.50 21.62 -9.84
CA ARG A 163 16.42 21.70 -10.83
C ARG A 163 15.15 22.17 -10.18
N SER A 164 14.40 23.02 -10.87
CA SER A 164 13.03 23.35 -10.45
C SER A 164 12.17 22.07 -10.47
N MET A 165 11.24 21.95 -9.54
CA MET A 165 10.20 20.89 -9.56
C MET A 165 9.41 20.90 -10.89
N ASP A 166 9.29 22.07 -11.52
CA ASP A 166 8.63 22.28 -12.82
C ASP A 166 9.59 22.22 -14.01
N CYS A 167 10.76 21.62 -13.84
CA CYS A 167 11.77 21.49 -14.89
C CYS A 167 11.19 20.82 -16.15
N ALA A 168 11.41 21.44 -17.31
CA ALA A 168 10.95 20.93 -18.61
C ALA A 168 11.63 19.63 -19.07
N SER A 169 12.62 19.13 -18.29
CA SER A 169 13.51 17.98 -18.56
C SER A 169 14.40 18.12 -19.79
N PHE A 170 13.87 18.60 -20.91
CA PHE A 170 14.56 18.83 -22.17
C PHE A 170 14.51 20.29 -22.59
N LEU A 171 15.52 20.70 -23.34
CA LEU A 171 15.57 22.00 -23.97
C LEU A 171 14.90 21.91 -25.34
N SER A 172 14.01 22.85 -25.63
CA SER A 172 13.40 22.98 -26.96
C SER A 172 14.49 23.12 -28.03
N LEU A 173 14.23 22.62 -29.24
CA LEU A 173 15.07 22.83 -30.42
C LEU A 173 15.24 24.34 -30.75
N LYS A 174 14.37 25.21 -30.22
CA LYS A 174 14.54 26.67 -30.29
C LYS A 174 15.71 27.20 -29.46
N THR A 175 16.23 26.41 -28.53
CA THR A 175 17.21 26.84 -27.52
C THR A 175 18.61 26.93 -28.12
N PRO A 176 19.31 28.08 -28.02
CA PRO A 176 20.69 28.22 -28.48
C PRO A 176 21.62 27.17 -27.85
N SER A 177 22.64 26.74 -28.59
CA SER A 177 23.60 25.72 -28.13
C SER A 177 24.33 26.09 -26.83
N SER A 178 24.46 27.39 -26.55
CA SER A 178 25.08 27.96 -25.36
C SER A 178 24.21 27.88 -24.09
N LYS A 179 22.89 27.69 -24.20
CA LYS A 179 22.00 27.55 -23.04
C LYS A 179 21.96 26.10 -22.57
N LYS A 180 22.30 25.90 -21.29
CA LYS A 180 22.36 24.58 -20.63
C LYS A 180 21.14 24.26 -19.75
N CYS A 181 20.32 25.26 -19.40
CA CYS A 181 19.17 25.10 -18.50
C CYS A 181 17.86 25.66 -19.09
N CYS A 182 16.72 25.11 -18.64
CA CYS A 182 15.40 25.56 -19.05
C CYS A 182 14.97 26.84 -18.30
N LYS A 183 13.93 27.52 -18.78
CA LYS A 183 13.44 28.78 -18.18
C LYS A 183 13.03 28.64 -16.70
N PHE A 184 12.43 27.49 -16.33
CA PHE A 184 11.99 27.21 -14.96
C PHE A 184 13.17 26.95 -14.01
N CYS A 185 14.21 26.24 -14.46
CA CYS A 185 15.41 26.09 -13.65
C CYS A 185 16.21 27.40 -13.56
N LYS A 186 16.12 28.26 -14.59
CA LYS A 186 16.78 29.57 -14.57
C LYS A 186 16.08 30.57 -13.65
N SER A 187 14.75 30.52 -13.52
CA SER A 187 14.00 31.42 -12.63
C SER A 187 14.31 31.21 -11.14
N LEU A 188 14.85 30.05 -10.76
CA LEU A 188 15.38 29.81 -9.41
C LEU A 188 16.46 30.84 -9.01
N LEU A 189 17.21 31.39 -9.96
CA LEU A 189 18.18 32.46 -9.68
C LEU A 189 17.52 33.82 -9.41
N CYS A 190 16.29 34.06 -9.89
CA CYS A 190 15.58 35.34 -9.75
C CYS A 190 14.60 35.38 -8.55
N GLU A 191 14.17 34.23 -8.02
CA GLU A 191 13.33 34.19 -6.82
C GLU A 191 14.11 34.53 -5.54
N ASP A 192 15.40 34.18 -5.49
CA ASP A 192 16.30 34.53 -4.39
C ASP A 192 16.57 36.05 -4.28
N GLU A 193 16.66 36.78 -5.40
CA GLU A 193 16.86 38.23 -5.36
C GLU A 193 15.66 38.97 -4.73
N LYS A 194 14.43 38.45 -4.91
CA LYS A 194 13.20 39.05 -4.34
C LYS A 194 13.04 38.82 -2.84
N HIS A 195 13.67 37.77 -2.29
CA HIS A 195 13.64 37.50 -0.86
C HIS A 195 14.69 38.29 -0.05
N SER A 196 15.66 38.94 -0.71
CA SER A 196 16.67 39.77 -0.05
C SER A 196 16.24 41.24 0.21
N VAL A 197 15.06 41.68 -0.24
CA VAL A 197 14.64 43.11 -0.23
C VAL A 197 13.33 43.37 0.55
N ARG A 198 12.99 42.57 1.57
CA ARG A 198 11.86 42.88 2.47
C ARG A 198 12.25 42.83 3.94
N VAL A 199 12.87 43.91 4.40
CA VAL A 199 12.73 44.38 5.78
C VAL A 199 12.08 45.77 5.71
N PRO A 200 10.78 45.91 6.06
CA PRO A 200 10.19 47.21 6.33
C PRO A 200 10.36 47.56 7.81
N MET A 201 10.86 48.77 8.03
CA MET A 201 10.96 49.50 9.30
C MET A 201 9.69 49.37 10.17
N GLN A 202 9.89 49.12 11.46
CA GLN A 202 8.98 49.59 12.51
C GLN A 202 9.81 50.45 13.46
N ASP A 203 9.61 51.75 13.34
CA ASP A 203 9.90 52.74 14.36
C ASP A 203 8.66 53.63 14.50
N ILE A 204 8.55 54.26 15.68
CA ILE A 204 7.55 55.23 16.12
C ILE A 204 6.47 54.64 17.05
N THR A 205 6.93 54.43 18.30
CA THR A 205 6.45 55.06 19.53
C THR A 205 4.96 55.00 19.90
N ASN A 206 4.69 54.44 21.08
CA ASN A 206 3.89 55.13 22.10
C ASN A 206 4.40 54.75 23.50
N THR A 207 5.00 55.75 24.14
CA THR A 207 5.29 55.88 25.57
C THR A 207 4.00 56.00 26.38
N VAL A 208 3.85 55.22 27.45
CA VAL A 208 3.39 55.71 28.77
C VAL A 208 4.06 54.86 29.87
N THR A 209 4.80 55.58 30.71
CA THR A 209 5.29 55.34 32.09
C THR A 209 4.45 54.35 32.94
N SER A 210 4.96 53.59 33.91
CA SER A 210 5.88 53.97 35.00
C SER A 210 6.34 52.74 35.82
N ASN A 211 7.64 52.76 36.16
CA ASN A 211 8.26 52.46 37.46
C ASN A 211 8.23 51.06 38.11
N ASN A 212 9.48 50.57 38.29
CA ASN A 212 10.10 50.05 39.51
C ASN A 212 9.65 48.64 39.98
N THR A 213 10.54 47.71 40.34
CA THR A 213 11.82 47.87 41.05
C THR A 213 12.65 46.58 40.94
N SER A 214 13.97 46.75 40.66
CA SER A 214 15.17 46.13 41.31
C SER A 214 15.14 44.64 41.69
N SER A 215 16.16 43.80 41.53
CA SER A 215 17.65 43.92 41.46
C SER A 215 18.17 42.46 41.56
N SER A 216 19.34 41.98 41.13
CA SER A 216 20.61 42.50 40.58
C SER A 216 21.50 41.27 40.28
N SER A 217 22.07 41.10 39.06
CA SER A 217 23.48 41.38 38.63
C SER A 217 24.50 40.25 38.97
N LYS A 218 25.53 39.84 38.21
CA LYS A 218 26.53 40.42 37.26
C LYS A 218 27.15 39.27 36.42
N SER A 219 27.44 39.31 35.10
CA SER A 219 28.59 39.90 34.34
C SER A 219 29.99 39.52 34.89
N MET A 220 31.08 39.25 34.16
CA MET A 220 31.55 39.66 32.82
C MET A 220 32.86 38.91 32.43
N ASP A 221 33.07 38.74 31.12
CA ASP A 221 34.26 38.74 30.23
C ASP A 221 35.75 38.48 30.63
N SER A 222 36.42 37.76 29.70
CA SER A 222 37.72 37.99 29.01
C SER A 222 39.08 37.86 29.72
N GLU A 223 40.00 37.03 29.16
CA GLU A 223 41.24 37.41 28.44
C GLU A 223 42.25 36.23 28.30
N GLU A 224 42.87 36.10 27.12
CA GLU A 224 44.05 35.28 26.82
C GLU A 224 45.35 36.08 27.05
N ILE A 225 46.46 35.42 27.45
CA ILE A 225 47.78 35.42 26.77
C ILE A 225 48.80 34.57 27.56
N GLN A 226 49.67 33.93 26.77
CA GLN A 226 50.69 32.91 27.03
C GLN A 226 51.82 33.30 28.01
N ASN A 227 52.48 32.28 28.59
CA ASN A 227 53.94 32.17 28.52
C ASN A 227 54.47 30.73 28.71
N LYS A 228 55.57 30.44 28.00
CA LYS A 228 56.26 29.15 27.81
C LYS A 228 57.45 28.96 28.77
N GLN A 229 57.96 27.72 28.74
CA GLN A 229 59.26 27.16 29.20
C GLN A 229 59.16 26.41 30.54
N THR A 230 59.60 25.15 30.66
CA THR A 230 60.88 24.60 30.17
C THR A 230 60.81 23.07 30.02
N ASP A 231 61.61 22.55 29.09
CA ASP A 231 61.81 21.13 28.73
C ASP A 231 62.53 20.29 29.79
N GLN A 232 62.25 18.98 29.87
CA GLN A 232 63.24 17.89 29.75
C GLN A 232 62.59 16.49 29.82
N GLU A 233 62.92 15.66 28.83
CA GLU A 233 62.52 14.27 28.62
C GLU A 233 63.17 13.29 29.62
N VAL A 234 62.54 12.14 29.90
CA VAL A 234 63.14 10.78 29.85
C VAL A 234 62.02 9.72 29.81
N GLN A 235 62.05 8.86 28.79
CA GLN A 235 61.44 7.52 28.82
C GLN A 235 62.33 6.55 29.62
N MET A 236 61.77 5.78 30.55
CA MET A 236 61.99 4.33 30.74
C MET A 236 61.44 3.84 32.10
N GLY A 237 60.72 2.70 32.07
CA GLY A 237 60.91 1.63 33.06
C GLY A 237 60.15 1.68 34.38
N GLU A 238 59.06 0.93 34.42
CA GLU A 238 58.38 0.20 35.51
C GLU A 238 58.88 0.24 36.99
N ASN A 239 57.86 0.12 37.86
CA ASN A 239 57.83 -0.41 39.24
C ASN A 239 58.14 0.53 40.41
N VAL A 240 57.09 1.16 40.95
CA VAL A 240 56.78 1.07 42.39
C VAL A 240 55.26 0.95 42.55
N GLY A 241 54.81 -0.19 43.08
CA GLY A 241 53.41 -0.52 43.30
C GLY A 241 52.79 0.30 44.43
N VAL A 242 51.55 0.71 44.20
CA VAL A 242 50.63 1.09 45.27
C VAL A 242 49.68 -0.09 45.45
N ASN A 243 49.89 -0.83 46.54
CA ASN A 243 48.98 -1.88 46.99
C ASN A 243 47.64 -1.23 47.38
N TYR A 244 46.64 -1.34 46.52
CA TYR A 244 45.26 -1.39 46.99
C TYR A 244 45.03 -2.82 47.48
N THR A 245 45.03 -3.01 48.79
CA THR A 245 44.40 -4.18 49.39
C THR A 245 42.90 -4.02 49.19
N GLU A 246 42.36 -4.62 48.13
CA GLU A 246 40.95 -5.01 48.10
C GLU A 246 40.75 -6.01 49.24
N GLU A 247 40.23 -5.54 50.37
CA GLU A 247 39.55 -6.42 51.31
C GLU A 247 38.31 -6.97 50.59
N SER A 248 38.48 -8.08 49.87
CA SER A 248 37.36 -8.87 49.38
C SER A 248 36.65 -9.45 50.59
N VAL A 249 35.54 -8.85 51.01
CA VAL A 249 34.66 -9.43 52.01
C VAL A 249 34.12 -10.74 51.45
N THR A 250 34.55 -11.85 52.02
CA THR A 250 34.05 -13.19 51.68
C THR A 250 32.67 -13.34 52.30
N LEU A 251 31.62 -13.06 51.53
CA LEU A 251 30.24 -13.22 51.97
C LEU A 251 30.00 -14.67 52.40
N CYS A 252 29.51 -14.85 53.62
CA CYS A 252 29.16 -16.17 54.15
C CYS A 252 27.76 -16.59 53.68
N GLN A 253 27.38 -17.84 53.93
CA GLN A 253 26.07 -18.36 53.55
C GLN A 253 24.90 -17.59 54.23
N GLU A 254 25.16 -16.95 55.36
CA GLU A 254 24.19 -16.12 56.09
C GLU A 254 24.01 -14.75 55.41
N ASP A 255 25.08 -14.12 54.92
CA ASP A 255 25.01 -12.88 54.12
C ASP A 255 24.23 -13.09 52.80
N GLN A 256 24.38 -14.27 52.20
CA GLN A 256 23.65 -14.67 51.00
C GLN A 256 22.14 -14.82 51.30
N ASN A 257 21.80 -15.33 52.49
CA ASN A 257 20.41 -15.43 52.95
C ASN A 257 19.83 -14.05 53.29
N ASP A 258 20.59 -13.17 53.93
CA ASP A 258 20.17 -11.80 54.24
C ASP A 258 19.94 -10.98 52.96
N MET A 259 20.82 -11.10 51.96
CA MET A 259 20.60 -10.50 50.64
C MET A 259 19.35 -11.06 49.95
N GLN A 260 19.08 -12.36 50.07
CA GLN A 260 17.84 -12.98 49.55
C GLN A 260 16.60 -12.47 50.28
N ILE A 261 16.66 -12.27 51.60
CA ILE A 261 15.58 -11.71 52.42
C ILE A 261 15.35 -10.23 52.05
N ILE A 262 16.40 -9.45 51.88
CA ILE A 262 16.35 -8.03 51.47
C ILE A 262 15.77 -7.91 50.06
N LEU A 263 16.26 -8.68 49.08
CA LEU A 263 15.70 -8.73 47.72
C LEU A 263 14.24 -9.22 47.72
N GLY A 264 13.91 -10.20 48.55
CA GLY A 264 12.53 -10.69 48.72
C GLY A 264 11.59 -9.67 49.37
N SER A 265 12.12 -8.78 50.21
CA SER A 265 11.37 -7.68 50.84
C SER A 265 11.20 -6.47 49.90
N LEU A 266 12.20 -6.18 49.06
CA LEU A 266 12.20 -5.08 48.08
C LEU A 266 11.39 -5.40 46.82
N ILE A 267 11.36 -6.68 46.42
CA ILE A 267 10.64 -7.16 45.23
C ILE A 267 9.47 -8.04 45.67
N LYS A 268 8.50 -7.47 46.38
CA LYS A 268 7.22 -8.14 46.63
C LYS A 268 6.53 -8.46 45.29
N GLU A 269 6.16 -9.72 45.11
CA GLU A 269 5.39 -10.21 43.95
C GLU A 269 5.99 -9.91 42.57
N CYS A 270 7.25 -10.27 42.34
CA CYS A 270 7.84 -10.20 41.00
C CYS A 270 7.21 -11.22 40.04
N PRO A 271 6.69 -10.81 38.86
CA PRO A 271 6.21 -11.77 37.86
C PRO A 271 7.32 -12.75 37.44
N PRO A 272 7.02 -14.05 37.20
CA PRO A 272 8.04 -15.05 36.86
C PRO A 272 8.92 -14.67 35.66
N LYS A 273 8.34 -14.01 34.65
CA LYS A 273 9.08 -13.51 33.48
C LYS A 273 10.08 -12.41 33.83
N MET A 274 9.76 -11.56 34.81
CA MET A 274 10.65 -10.51 35.28
C MET A 274 11.80 -11.10 36.10
N VAL A 275 11.53 -12.12 36.93
CA VAL A 275 12.58 -12.87 37.64
C VAL A 275 13.54 -13.54 36.65
N GLU A 276 13.01 -14.19 35.60
CA GLU A 276 13.83 -14.82 34.56
C GLU A 276 14.67 -13.77 33.80
N PHE A 277 14.07 -12.61 33.50
CA PHE A 277 14.77 -11.49 32.87
C PHE A 277 15.94 -11.00 33.75
N LEU A 278 15.70 -10.70 35.03
CA LEU A 278 16.71 -10.21 35.95
C LEU A 278 17.85 -11.21 36.15
N LYS A 279 17.55 -12.50 36.31
CA LYS A 279 18.57 -13.57 36.36
C LYS A 279 19.40 -13.62 35.08
N SER A 280 18.77 -13.42 33.93
CA SER A 280 19.49 -13.36 32.65
C SER A 280 20.38 -12.11 32.53
N GLN A 281 19.95 -10.96 33.06
CA GLN A 281 20.76 -9.73 33.08
C GLN A 281 21.99 -9.92 33.98
N GLN A 282 21.79 -10.42 35.21
CA GLN A 282 22.88 -10.71 36.14
C GLN A 282 23.92 -11.65 35.52
N LYS A 283 23.45 -12.74 34.90
CA LYS A 283 24.33 -13.68 34.22
C LYS A 283 25.09 -13.04 33.05
N ALA A 284 24.41 -12.21 32.25
CA ALA A 284 25.01 -11.59 31.06
C ALA A 284 26.03 -10.49 31.43
N LEU A 285 25.90 -9.85 32.60
CA LEU A 285 26.88 -8.91 33.14
C LEU A 285 28.16 -9.61 33.64
N ASN A 286 28.02 -10.85 34.13
CA ASN A 286 29.12 -11.62 34.74
C ASN A 286 29.88 -12.51 33.74
N ILE A 287 29.50 -12.50 32.46
CA ILE A 287 30.12 -13.30 31.39
C ILE A 287 30.64 -12.35 30.32
N SER A 288 31.65 -12.79 29.58
CA SER A 288 32.09 -12.12 28.36
C SER A 288 30.89 -11.69 27.48
N PRO A 289 30.95 -10.50 26.85
CA PRO A 289 29.91 -10.05 25.92
C PRO A 289 29.73 -11.00 24.72
N TYR A 290 30.70 -11.89 24.47
CA TYR A 290 30.68 -12.88 23.41
C TYR A 290 30.25 -14.26 23.94
N GLY A 291 29.43 -14.96 23.15
CA GLY A 291 29.04 -16.35 23.45
C GLY A 291 27.90 -16.53 24.45
N ASN A 292 27.24 -15.43 24.87
CA ASN A 292 26.09 -15.49 25.77
C ASN A 292 24.94 -16.34 25.19
N ARG A 293 24.55 -17.38 25.94
CA ARG A 293 23.40 -18.23 25.64
C ARG A 293 22.16 -17.72 26.35
N TRP A 294 21.24 -17.16 25.58
CA TRP A 294 20.00 -16.59 26.07
C TRP A 294 18.91 -17.65 26.26
N SER A 295 18.03 -17.45 27.24
CA SER A 295 16.86 -18.32 27.40
C SER A 295 15.86 -18.13 26.25
N LYS A 296 15.09 -19.18 25.94
CA LYS A 296 14.04 -19.10 24.91
C LYS A 296 13.00 -18.03 25.23
N THR A 297 12.64 -17.88 26.51
CA THR A 297 11.69 -16.85 26.97
C THR A 297 12.20 -15.46 26.68
N LEU A 298 13.47 -15.17 26.99
CA LEU A 298 14.06 -13.87 26.73
C LEU A 298 14.15 -13.57 25.23
N ILE A 299 14.59 -14.55 24.43
CA ILE A 299 14.62 -14.42 22.97
C ILE A 299 13.23 -14.07 22.44
N ARG A 300 12.17 -14.72 22.92
CA ARG A 300 10.78 -14.42 22.51
C ARG A 300 10.40 -12.97 22.84
N ILE A 301 10.66 -12.51 24.06
CA ILE A 301 10.36 -11.12 24.48
C ILE A 301 11.12 -10.12 23.60
N CYS A 302 12.43 -10.34 23.43
CA CYS A 302 13.28 -9.48 22.61
C CYS A 302 12.87 -9.50 21.14
N LEU A 303 12.48 -10.67 20.61
CA LEU A 303 12.02 -10.83 19.25
C LEU A 303 10.71 -10.08 19.01
N THR A 304 9.75 -10.18 19.94
CA THR A 304 8.50 -9.43 19.86
C THR A 304 8.75 -7.91 19.90
N LEU A 305 9.64 -7.44 20.79
CA LEU A 305 9.99 -6.01 20.87
C LEU A 305 10.70 -5.55 19.58
N TRP A 306 11.69 -6.31 19.13
CA TRP A 306 12.46 -6.02 17.92
C TRP A 306 11.62 -6.09 16.64
N CYS A 307 10.59 -6.95 16.57
CA CYS A 307 9.58 -7.04 15.50
C CYS A 307 8.48 -5.97 15.57
N ARG A 308 8.44 -5.13 16.63
CA ARG A 308 7.64 -3.90 16.64
C ARG A 308 8.44 -2.63 16.35
N SER A 309 9.63 -2.51 16.92
CA SER A 309 10.55 -1.42 16.59
C SER A 309 12.02 -1.88 16.73
N PRO A 310 12.76 -2.07 15.63
CA PRO A 310 14.16 -2.47 15.70
C PRO A 310 15.03 -1.31 16.16
N LYS A 311 14.62 -0.06 15.85
CA LYS A 311 15.32 1.15 16.26
C LYS A 311 15.22 1.32 17.76
N ALA A 312 14.01 1.28 18.33
CA ALA A 312 13.84 1.38 19.77
C ALA A 312 14.54 0.22 20.51
N TYR A 313 14.53 -0.98 19.93
CA TYR A 313 15.29 -2.11 20.47
C TYR A 313 16.81 -1.87 20.44
N GLY A 314 17.32 -1.31 19.35
CA GLY A 314 18.72 -0.89 19.22
C GLY A 314 19.10 0.15 20.26
N ASP A 315 18.32 1.24 20.35
CA ASP A 315 18.54 2.32 21.33
C ASP A 315 18.54 1.77 22.77
N LEU A 316 17.60 0.86 23.09
CA LEU A 316 17.52 0.23 24.41
C LEU A 316 18.75 -0.64 24.73
N LYS A 317 19.19 -1.42 23.75
CA LYS A 317 20.36 -2.29 23.88
C LYS A 317 21.65 -1.48 23.99
N ASP A 318 21.76 -0.40 23.21
CA ASP A 318 22.97 0.40 23.11
C ASP A 318 23.05 1.48 24.21
N SER A 319 21.94 1.77 24.91
CA SER A 319 21.88 2.69 26.05
C SER A 319 22.68 2.24 27.29
N GLY A 320 23.09 0.97 27.35
CA GLY A 320 23.70 0.38 28.55
C GLY A 320 22.71 0.03 29.67
N LEU A 321 21.42 0.35 29.51
CA LEU A 321 20.37 0.03 30.50
C LEU A 321 20.11 -1.48 30.62
N MET A 322 20.19 -2.21 29.51
CA MET A 322 19.93 -3.65 29.47
C MET A 322 20.93 -4.37 28.57
N VAL A 323 21.41 -5.52 29.02
CA VAL A 323 22.18 -6.45 28.20
C VAL A 323 21.21 -7.33 27.43
N LEU A 324 21.06 -7.05 26.14
CA LEU A 324 20.07 -7.71 25.28
C LEU A 324 20.74 -8.50 24.12
N PRO A 325 20.06 -9.54 23.59
CA PRO A 325 20.47 -10.26 22.40
C PRO A 325 20.85 -9.35 21.22
N SER A 326 21.80 -9.79 20.39
CA SER A 326 22.15 -9.05 19.18
C SER A 326 21.00 -9.07 18.17
N GLN A 327 20.83 -7.98 17.42
CA GLN A 327 19.82 -7.93 16.34
C GLN A 327 20.06 -9.02 15.30
N ARG A 328 21.32 -9.40 15.04
CA ARG A 328 21.68 -10.51 14.17
C ARG A 328 21.11 -11.85 14.68
N LEU A 329 21.22 -12.11 15.98
CA LEU A 329 20.64 -13.30 16.58
C LEU A 329 19.12 -13.32 16.44
N LEU A 330 18.46 -12.19 16.72
CA LEU A 330 17.01 -12.05 16.53
C LEU A 330 16.60 -12.22 15.06
N GLN A 331 17.39 -11.76 14.10
CA GLN A 331 17.13 -11.94 12.68
C GLN A 331 17.24 -13.41 12.25
N ILE A 332 18.24 -14.15 12.73
CA ILE A 332 18.36 -15.60 12.51
C ILE A 332 17.11 -16.29 13.02
N TYR A 333 16.69 -15.91 14.22
CA TYR A 333 15.50 -16.45 14.86
C TYR A 333 14.20 -16.09 14.13
N LYS A 334 14.02 -14.83 13.73
CA LYS A 334 12.86 -14.38 12.95
C LYS A 334 12.71 -15.19 11.66
N ASN A 335 13.82 -15.48 10.99
CA ASN A 335 13.85 -16.11 9.67
C ASN A 335 14.11 -17.63 9.75
N ARG A 336 13.87 -18.25 10.91
CA ARG A 336 14.04 -19.70 11.09
C ARG A 336 13.15 -20.48 10.13
N ILE A 337 11.88 -20.10 10.04
CA ILE A 337 10.95 -20.62 9.03
C ILE A 337 11.10 -19.73 7.81
N HIS A 338 11.52 -20.31 6.68
CA HIS A 338 11.76 -19.54 5.47
C HIS A 338 10.47 -19.31 4.70
N GLN A 339 10.10 -18.06 4.49
CA GLN A 339 8.95 -17.67 3.68
C GLN A 339 9.30 -17.79 2.20
N ARG A 340 8.56 -18.64 1.47
CA ARG A 340 8.75 -18.94 0.05
C ARG A 340 7.40 -18.88 -0.64
N ALA A 341 7.41 -18.68 -1.95
CA ALA A 341 6.18 -18.69 -2.73
C ALA A 341 5.46 -20.04 -2.60
N GLY A 342 4.14 -19.96 -2.62
CA GLY A 342 3.23 -21.08 -2.56
C GLY A 342 3.28 -21.89 -1.29
N VAL A 343 3.07 -23.19 -1.43
CA VAL A 343 2.85 -24.08 -0.29
C VAL A 343 4.10 -24.26 0.57
N ASN A 344 3.93 -24.01 1.86
CA ASN A 344 4.96 -24.16 2.87
C ASN A 344 4.50 -25.02 4.05
N LYS A 345 4.88 -26.29 4.07
CA LYS A 345 4.53 -27.23 5.16
C LYS A 345 5.13 -26.81 6.52
N GLU A 346 6.31 -26.19 6.53
CA GLU A 346 6.91 -25.68 7.78
C GLU A 346 6.05 -24.58 8.40
N LEU A 347 5.41 -23.76 7.56
CA LEU A 347 4.49 -22.72 8.01
C LEU A 347 3.21 -23.30 8.60
N LEU A 348 2.68 -24.38 8.02
CA LEU A 348 1.51 -25.08 8.59
C LEU A 348 1.84 -25.80 9.90
N HIS A 349 3.03 -26.40 10.03
CA HIS A 349 3.49 -26.92 11.32
C HIS A 349 3.59 -25.81 12.36
N TRP A 350 4.06 -24.62 11.96
CA TRP A 350 4.09 -23.46 12.85
C TRP A 350 2.68 -23.04 13.28
N MET A 351 1.74 -22.93 12.35
CA MET A 351 0.34 -22.64 12.63
C MET A 351 -0.29 -23.66 13.60
N GLN A 352 -0.05 -24.95 13.37
CA GLN A 352 -0.55 -26.03 14.23
C GLN A 352 0.02 -25.94 15.65
N ASN A 353 1.33 -25.77 15.77
CA ASN A 353 1.99 -25.60 17.05
C ASN A 353 1.51 -24.34 17.78
N GLU A 354 1.27 -23.26 17.05
CA GLU A 354 0.68 -22.05 17.62
C GLU A 354 -0.71 -22.28 18.18
N ALA A 355 -1.56 -22.99 17.44
CA ALA A 355 -2.89 -23.35 17.92
C ALA A 355 -2.80 -24.20 19.21
N LEU A 356 -1.87 -25.15 19.29
CA LEU A 356 -1.62 -25.95 20.49
C LEU A 356 -1.12 -25.11 21.67
N LEU A 357 -0.12 -24.26 21.46
CA LEU A 357 0.43 -23.35 22.49
C LEU A 357 -0.61 -22.39 23.05
N LYS A 358 -1.56 -21.98 22.21
CA LYS A 358 -2.65 -21.08 22.58
C LYS A 358 -3.86 -21.80 23.16
N ASN A 359 -3.84 -23.13 23.24
CA ASN A 359 -4.99 -23.95 23.62
C ASN A 359 -6.23 -23.54 22.80
N VAL A 360 -6.05 -23.36 21.48
CA VAL A 360 -7.16 -23.07 20.58
C VAL A 360 -8.09 -24.29 20.59
N PRO A 361 -9.36 -24.12 20.95
CA PRO A 361 -10.30 -25.23 21.00
C PRO A 361 -10.64 -25.69 19.57
N GLU A 362 -11.27 -26.86 19.41
CA GLU A 362 -11.54 -27.43 18.09
C GLU A 362 -12.42 -26.50 17.23
N GLU A 363 -13.37 -25.76 17.83
CA GLU A 363 -14.18 -24.77 17.11
C GLU A 363 -13.35 -23.59 16.59
N GLY A 364 -12.18 -23.36 17.17
CA GLY A 364 -11.21 -22.36 16.72
C GLY A 364 -10.30 -22.82 15.60
N LYS A 365 -10.23 -24.13 15.35
CA LYS A 365 -9.55 -24.72 14.19
C LYS A 365 -10.48 -24.84 12.99
N GLU A 366 -11.76 -24.56 13.18
CA GLU A 366 -12.77 -24.43 12.15
C GLU A 366 -12.98 -22.95 11.82
N GLY A 367 -13.02 -22.58 10.54
CA GLY A 367 -13.04 -21.16 10.16
C GLY A 367 -13.15 -20.85 8.68
N GLY A 368 -12.79 -19.63 8.33
CA GLY A 368 -12.78 -19.11 6.96
C GLY A 368 -11.41 -19.08 6.33
N LEU A 369 -11.41 -19.08 5.01
CA LEU A 369 -10.26 -18.78 4.16
C LEU A 369 -10.48 -17.42 3.48
N MET A 370 -9.57 -16.48 3.75
CA MET A 370 -9.59 -15.14 3.17
C MET A 370 -8.46 -15.05 2.16
N LEU A 371 -8.77 -14.52 1.00
CA LEU A 371 -7.82 -14.30 -0.07
C LEU A 371 -8.01 -12.91 -0.67
N ASP A 372 -6.87 -12.28 -0.97
CA ASP A 372 -6.81 -10.96 -1.59
C ASP A 372 -5.42 -10.78 -2.22
N GLU A 373 -5.32 -9.84 -3.15
CA GLU A 373 -4.06 -9.46 -3.80
C GLU A 373 -3.63 -8.06 -3.37
N MET A 374 -2.33 -7.87 -3.16
CA MET A 374 -1.77 -6.53 -2.99
C MET A 374 -0.74 -6.24 -4.08
N SER A 375 -0.75 -5.00 -4.58
CA SER A 375 0.28 -4.51 -5.48
C SER A 375 1.62 -4.36 -4.74
N ILE A 376 2.69 -4.85 -5.36
CA ILE A 376 4.07 -4.77 -4.90
C ILE A 376 4.94 -4.02 -5.91
N GLN A 377 6.13 -3.61 -5.49
CA GLN A 377 7.13 -3.10 -6.42
C GLN A 377 7.69 -4.25 -7.26
N THR A 378 7.46 -4.17 -8.57
CA THR A 378 8.04 -5.07 -9.57
C THR A 378 9.55 -4.91 -9.59
N ASP A 379 10.27 -5.96 -9.22
CA ASP A 379 11.73 -5.95 -9.15
C ASP A 379 12.29 -7.38 -9.22
N LEU A 380 13.45 -7.54 -9.85
CA LEU A 380 14.17 -8.81 -9.95
C LEU A 380 15.28 -8.81 -8.92
N GLN A 381 15.22 -9.74 -7.97
CA GLN A 381 16.06 -9.68 -6.78
C GLN A 381 16.86 -10.97 -6.65
N MET A 382 18.09 -10.83 -6.18
CA MET A 382 18.98 -11.96 -5.94
C MET A 382 19.39 -11.99 -4.47
N TYR A 383 19.41 -13.17 -3.87
CA TYR A 383 19.99 -13.37 -2.55
C TYR A 383 20.78 -14.68 -2.48
N CYS A 384 21.80 -14.71 -1.62
CA CYS A 384 22.57 -15.92 -1.35
C CYS A 384 22.19 -16.49 0.02
N LYS A 385 21.97 -17.80 0.10
CA LYS A 385 21.76 -18.54 1.34
C LYS A 385 22.50 -19.86 1.25
N ASN A 386 23.35 -20.17 2.23
CA ASN A 386 24.17 -21.39 2.28
C ASN A 386 24.98 -21.62 0.99
N GLY A 387 25.58 -20.55 0.44
CA GLY A 387 26.37 -20.62 -0.80
C GLY A 387 25.57 -20.81 -2.09
N LYS A 388 24.24 -20.90 -2.03
CA LYS A 388 23.36 -20.98 -3.21
C LYS A 388 22.76 -19.61 -3.52
N HIS A 389 22.75 -19.26 -4.81
CA HIS A 389 22.11 -18.04 -5.30
C HIS A 389 20.65 -18.34 -5.67
N TYR A 390 19.75 -17.47 -5.23
CA TYR A 390 18.33 -17.53 -5.51
C TYR A 390 17.93 -16.26 -6.23
N ILE A 391 17.13 -16.42 -7.28
CA ILE A 391 16.52 -15.32 -8.04
C ILE A 391 15.03 -15.33 -7.71
N ILE A 392 14.48 -14.17 -7.38
CA ILE A 392 13.09 -13.99 -6.92
C ILE A 392 12.50 -12.73 -7.54
N GLY A 393 11.18 -12.70 -7.73
CA GLY A 393 10.48 -11.55 -8.33
C GLY A 393 9.74 -11.89 -9.62
N PHE A 394 9.85 -13.12 -10.12
CA PHE A 394 8.97 -13.64 -11.16
C PHE A 394 7.64 -14.10 -10.57
N LYS A 395 6.63 -14.14 -11.44
CA LYS A 395 5.40 -14.88 -11.20
C LYS A 395 5.75 -16.37 -11.03
N GLU A 396 5.31 -16.98 -9.93
CA GLU A 396 5.51 -18.40 -9.65
C GLU A 396 4.15 -19.12 -9.65
N GLU A 397 4.10 -20.33 -10.24
CA GLU A 397 2.94 -21.23 -10.27
C GLU A 397 1.61 -20.61 -10.75
N SER A 398 1.46 -20.46 -12.08
CA SER A 398 0.13 -20.39 -12.75
C SER A 398 0.22 -20.55 -14.27
N ASP A 399 1.42 -20.50 -14.84
CA ASP A 399 1.59 -20.68 -16.29
C ASP A 399 1.57 -22.15 -16.71
N LEU A 400 1.32 -23.14 -15.84
CA LEU A 400 1.13 -24.53 -16.31
C LEU A 400 0.00 -24.60 -17.34
N MET A 401 -1.14 -23.95 -17.08
CA MET A 401 -2.26 -23.95 -18.03
C MET A 401 -2.00 -23.07 -19.25
N GLU A 402 -1.31 -21.94 -19.11
CA GLU A 402 -0.97 -21.06 -20.24
C GLU A 402 0.14 -21.67 -21.11
N CYS A 403 1.14 -22.31 -20.52
CA CYS A 403 2.20 -23.07 -21.21
C CYS A 403 1.64 -24.35 -21.85
N ILE A 404 0.66 -25.03 -21.23
CA ILE A 404 -0.08 -26.14 -21.87
C ILE A 404 -0.89 -25.65 -23.07
N LYS A 405 -1.60 -24.51 -22.93
CA LYS A 405 -2.44 -23.96 -24.01
C LYS A 405 -1.65 -23.35 -25.17
N SER A 406 -0.53 -22.68 -24.88
CA SER A 406 0.21 -21.88 -25.87
C SER A 406 1.53 -22.53 -26.33
N GLY A 407 2.00 -23.57 -25.64
CA GLY A 407 3.30 -24.19 -25.88
C GLY A 407 4.51 -23.30 -25.58
N LYS A 408 4.30 -22.11 -24.99
CA LYS A 408 5.35 -21.13 -24.67
C LYS A 408 5.26 -20.74 -23.20
N CYS A 409 6.42 -20.67 -22.54
CA CYS A 409 6.53 -20.25 -21.14
C CYS A 409 7.33 -18.94 -21.09
N GLU A 410 6.62 -17.83 -20.93
CA GLU A 410 7.22 -16.50 -20.77
C GLU A 410 7.28 -16.11 -19.30
N LEU A 411 8.49 -15.92 -18.77
CA LEU A 411 8.70 -15.46 -17.39
C LEU A 411 8.26 -14.00 -17.26
N LYS A 412 7.17 -13.76 -16.54
CA LYS A 412 6.67 -12.41 -16.24
C LYS A 412 7.09 -11.99 -14.83
N MET A 413 7.43 -10.71 -14.69
CA MET A 413 7.73 -10.12 -13.38
C MET A 413 6.46 -9.96 -12.55
N ALA A 414 6.52 -10.28 -11.26
CA ALA A 414 5.38 -10.13 -10.37
C ALA A 414 5.08 -8.66 -10.09
N THR A 415 3.81 -8.31 -10.17
CA THR A 415 3.28 -6.97 -9.85
C THR A 415 2.38 -7.01 -8.62
N HIS A 416 1.87 -8.19 -8.27
CA HIS A 416 0.98 -8.44 -7.15
C HIS A 416 1.49 -9.61 -6.30
N VAL A 417 0.98 -9.69 -5.07
CA VAL A 417 1.12 -10.86 -4.22
C VAL A 417 -0.27 -11.28 -3.78
N LEU A 418 -0.67 -12.49 -4.16
CA LEU A 418 -1.84 -13.16 -3.63
C LEU A 418 -1.50 -13.71 -2.24
N GLN A 419 -2.32 -13.41 -1.25
CA GLN A 419 -2.14 -13.89 0.12
C GLN A 419 -3.36 -14.69 0.55
N PHE A 420 -3.12 -15.78 1.28
CA PHE A 420 -4.15 -16.53 1.98
C PHE A 420 -3.99 -16.35 3.49
N VAL A 421 -5.10 -16.11 4.18
CA VAL A 421 -5.17 -16.04 5.65
C VAL A 421 -6.25 -16.99 6.12
N PHE A 422 -5.98 -17.74 7.18
CA PHE A 422 -7.01 -18.52 7.89
C PHE A 422 -7.56 -17.71 9.06
N LEU A 423 -8.88 -17.78 9.30
CA LEU A 423 -9.56 -17.16 10.45
C LEU A 423 -10.57 -18.14 11.06
N GLY A 424 -10.22 -18.72 12.20
CA GLY A 424 -11.08 -19.54 13.03
C GLY A 424 -12.23 -18.75 13.65
N PHE A 425 -13.35 -19.41 13.94
CA PHE A 425 -14.53 -18.77 14.52
C PHE A 425 -14.26 -18.14 15.90
N THR A 426 -13.37 -18.76 16.68
CA THR A 426 -12.93 -18.22 17.97
C THR A 426 -11.97 -17.04 17.83
N GLY A 427 -11.55 -16.67 16.61
CA GLY A 427 -10.67 -15.54 16.34
C GLY A 427 -9.19 -15.90 16.24
N PHE A 428 -8.84 -17.19 16.21
CA PHE A 428 -7.50 -17.63 15.80
C PHE A 428 -7.28 -17.26 14.33
N ARG A 429 -6.21 -16.55 14.04
CA ARG A 429 -5.88 -16.06 12.69
C ARG A 429 -4.43 -16.30 12.38
N PHE A 430 -4.16 -16.72 11.15
CA PHE A 430 -2.81 -17.05 10.73
C PHE A 430 -2.62 -16.80 9.22
N PRO A 431 -1.71 -15.90 8.81
CA PRO A 431 -1.28 -15.80 7.42
C PRO A 431 -0.55 -17.08 7.01
N ILE A 432 -1.01 -17.69 5.92
CA ILE A 432 -0.46 -18.95 5.41
C ILE A 432 0.29 -18.70 4.10
N PHE A 433 -0.24 -19.15 2.96
CA PHE A 433 0.48 -19.12 1.70
C PHE A 433 0.43 -17.76 1.01
N HIS A 434 1.47 -17.49 0.23
CA HIS A 434 1.56 -16.30 -0.59
C HIS A 434 2.18 -16.61 -1.95
N TYR A 435 1.67 -15.99 -3.00
CA TYR A 435 2.08 -16.27 -4.38
C TYR A 435 2.41 -14.96 -5.09
N PRO A 436 3.57 -14.84 -5.74
CA PRO A 436 3.88 -13.70 -6.59
C PRO A 436 3.09 -13.82 -7.89
N THR A 437 2.27 -12.83 -8.22
CA THR A 437 1.34 -12.86 -9.37
C THR A 437 1.50 -11.61 -10.23
N VAL A 438 1.03 -11.68 -11.48
CA VAL A 438 0.80 -10.48 -12.33
C VAL A 438 -0.62 -9.97 -12.12
N GLN A 439 -1.56 -10.89 -11.90
CA GLN A 439 -2.91 -10.74 -11.38
C GLN A 439 -3.48 -12.16 -11.47
N ALA A 440 -3.93 -12.76 -10.38
CA ALA A 440 -4.37 -14.15 -10.40
C ALA A 440 -5.64 -14.30 -11.24
N SER A 441 -5.65 -15.27 -12.17
CA SER A 441 -6.87 -15.61 -12.90
C SER A 441 -7.81 -16.44 -12.01
N ALA A 442 -9.10 -16.49 -12.35
CA ALA A 442 -10.06 -17.34 -11.63
C ALA A 442 -9.64 -18.82 -11.61
N CYS A 443 -8.99 -19.31 -12.67
CA CYS A 443 -8.48 -20.68 -12.74
C CYS A 443 -7.31 -20.90 -11.77
N ASP A 444 -6.39 -19.94 -11.68
CA ASP A 444 -5.26 -20.02 -10.75
C ASP A 444 -5.76 -20.02 -9.31
N LEU A 445 -6.68 -19.08 -9.01
CA LEU A 445 -7.34 -19.00 -7.72
C LEU A 445 -8.05 -20.30 -7.35
N TYR A 446 -8.77 -20.92 -8.30
CA TYR A 446 -9.46 -22.18 -8.06
C TYR A 446 -8.50 -23.29 -7.63
N LEU A 447 -7.38 -23.45 -8.34
CA LEU A 447 -6.38 -24.46 -8.01
C LEU A 447 -5.75 -24.22 -6.63
N GLU A 448 -5.35 -22.98 -6.35
CA GLU A 448 -4.69 -22.63 -5.09
C GLU A 448 -5.64 -22.67 -3.89
N VAL A 449 -6.92 -22.30 -4.06
CA VAL A 449 -7.96 -22.44 -3.03
C VAL A 449 -8.12 -23.90 -2.63
N TRP A 450 -8.30 -24.81 -3.58
CA TRP A 450 -8.49 -26.23 -3.27
C TRP A 450 -7.25 -26.87 -2.66
N ARG A 451 -6.06 -26.55 -3.21
CA ARG A 451 -4.78 -26.98 -2.64
C ARG A 451 -4.63 -26.51 -1.19
N THR A 452 -5.05 -25.28 -0.91
CA THR A 452 -5.00 -24.71 0.44
C THR A 452 -5.97 -25.39 1.40
N ILE A 453 -7.20 -25.65 0.97
CA ILE A 453 -8.23 -26.34 1.77
C ILE A 453 -7.78 -27.74 2.16
N ASP A 454 -7.27 -28.52 1.20
CA ASP A 454 -6.78 -29.88 1.44
C ASP A 454 -5.63 -29.90 2.45
N LEU A 455 -4.64 -29.01 2.27
CA LEU A 455 -3.50 -28.89 3.18
C LEU A 455 -3.91 -28.43 4.59
N LEU A 456 -4.84 -27.48 4.71
CA LEU A 456 -5.34 -27.08 6.03
C LEU A 456 -6.01 -28.26 6.73
N LYS A 457 -6.81 -29.06 6.01
CA LYS A 457 -7.48 -30.24 6.56
C LYS A 457 -6.47 -31.26 7.08
N LEU A 458 -5.41 -31.54 6.32
CA LEU A 458 -4.33 -32.44 6.73
C LEU A 458 -3.61 -32.00 8.03
N PHE A 459 -3.62 -30.71 8.33
CA PHE A 459 -3.01 -30.15 9.55
C PHE A 459 -4.01 -29.92 10.69
N GLY A 460 -5.26 -30.38 10.53
CA GLY A 460 -6.30 -30.31 11.55
C GLY A 460 -7.08 -28.99 11.57
N PHE A 461 -7.09 -28.24 10.46
CA PHE A 461 -7.88 -27.02 10.30
C PHE A 461 -8.96 -27.20 9.23
N THR A 462 -10.20 -26.87 9.54
CA THR A 462 -11.34 -27.07 8.63
C THR A 462 -11.84 -25.73 8.09
N VAL A 463 -11.87 -25.59 6.76
CA VAL A 463 -12.42 -24.42 6.08
C VAL A 463 -13.93 -24.61 5.87
N ARG A 464 -14.73 -23.63 6.28
CA ARG A 464 -16.20 -23.61 6.21
C ARG A 464 -16.75 -22.49 5.36
N TYR A 465 -15.97 -21.45 5.14
CA TYR A 465 -16.33 -20.41 4.20
C TYR A 465 -15.11 -19.83 3.50
N ILE A 466 -15.33 -19.29 2.32
CA ILE A 466 -14.36 -18.50 1.59
C ILE A 466 -14.89 -17.07 1.56
N SER A 467 -14.06 -16.10 1.93
CA SER A 467 -14.42 -14.70 1.85
C SER A 467 -13.46 -13.93 0.96
N THR A 468 -14.03 -13.19 0.01
CA THR A 468 -13.28 -12.41 -0.98
C THR A 468 -13.81 -10.99 -1.06
N ASP A 469 -12.97 -10.12 -1.62
CA ASP A 469 -13.39 -8.81 -2.05
C ASP A 469 -14.34 -8.90 -3.27
N GLY A 470 -14.71 -7.72 -3.73
CA GLY A 470 -15.57 -7.54 -4.87
C GLY A 470 -14.87 -7.43 -6.24
N ALA A 471 -13.66 -7.96 -6.45
CA ALA A 471 -12.98 -7.95 -7.74
C ALA A 471 -13.70 -8.81 -8.81
N GLU A 472 -13.42 -8.57 -10.08
CA GLU A 472 -14.00 -9.36 -11.18
C GLU A 472 -13.48 -10.79 -11.20
N THR A 473 -12.18 -10.98 -10.99
CA THR A 473 -11.53 -12.30 -10.88
C THR A 473 -12.11 -13.14 -9.75
N ASN A 474 -12.45 -12.52 -8.61
CA ASN A 474 -13.07 -13.20 -7.48
C ASN A 474 -14.54 -13.57 -7.73
N ARG A 475 -15.29 -12.75 -8.48
CA ARG A 475 -16.62 -13.15 -8.98
C ARG A 475 -16.54 -14.30 -9.97
N ASP A 476 -15.53 -14.31 -10.83
CA ASP A 476 -15.33 -15.41 -11.77
C ASP A 476 -14.91 -16.69 -11.05
N LEU A 477 -14.08 -16.61 -9.99
CA LEU A 477 -13.83 -17.71 -9.07
C LEU A 477 -15.15 -18.24 -8.46
N ALA A 478 -16.02 -17.34 -7.98
CA ALA A 478 -17.32 -17.71 -7.41
C ALA A 478 -18.18 -18.47 -8.44
N LYS A 479 -18.23 -18.00 -9.69
CA LYS A 479 -18.93 -18.71 -10.78
C LYS A 479 -18.35 -20.10 -11.03
N VAL A 480 -17.02 -20.25 -11.00
CA VAL A 480 -16.37 -21.57 -11.20
C VAL A 480 -16.69 -22.52 -10.03
N LEU A 481 -16.73 -22.01 -8.79
CA LEU A 481 -17.01 -22.82 -7.60
C LEU A 481 -18.50 -23.19 -7.46
N LEU A 482 -19.40 -22.31 -7.88
CA LEU A 482 -20.86 -22.45 -7.67
C LEU A 482 -21.62 -22.87 -8.94
N GLY A 483 -21.00 -22.78 -10.12
CA GLY A 483 -21.65 -22.91 -11.42
C GLY A 483 -22.35 -21.63 -11.90
N GLU A 484 -23.00 -20.90 -11.00
CA GLU A 484 -23.65 -19.61 -11.27
C GLU A 484 -23.36 -18.60 -10.14
N PHE A 485 -23.20 -17.32 -10.50
CA PHE A 485 -23.10 -16.23 -9.54
C PHE A 485 -23.93 -15.02 -10.00
N SER A 486 -25.11 -14.85 -9.41
CA SER A 486 -26.11 -13.82 -9.78
C SER A 486 -26.94 -13.38 -8.56
N SER A 487 -27.79 -12.36 -8.72
CA SER A 487 -28.71 -11.91 -7.66
C SER A 487 -29.88 -12.88 -7.40
N GLU A 488 -30.09 -13.84 -8.30
CA GLU A 488 -31.21 -14.79 -8.27
C GLU A 488 -30.79 -16.16 -7.68
N VAL A 489 -29.50 -16.34 -7.39
CA VAL A 489 -28.96 -17.57 -6.78
C VAL A 489 -29.59 -17.84 -5.41
N ASN A 490 -29.96 -19.09 -5.13
CA ASN A 490 -30.61 -19.47 -3.87
C ASN A 490 -29.67 -20.15 -2.86
N SER A 491 -28.46 -20.52 -3.27
CA SER A 491 -27.46 -21.16 -2.40
C SER A 491 -26.06 -20.71 -2.77
N MET A 492 -25.22 -20.49 -1.77
CA MET A 492 -23.80 -20.17 -1.90
C MET A 492 -22.92 -21.35 -1.42
N LYS A 493 -23.53 -22.54 -1.33
CA LYS A 493 -22.84 -23.79 -0.98
C LYS A 493 -21.95 -24.24 -2.13
N ILE A 494 -20.69 -24.46 -1.82
CA ILE A 494 -19.67 -25.00 -2.73
C ILE A 494 -19.64 -26.52 -2.57
N GLN A 495 -19.62 -27.23 -3.68
CA GLN A 495 -19.38 -28.67 -3.68
C GLN A 495 -17.91 -28.95 -3.38
N ASN A 496 -17.63 -29.58 -2.22
CA ASN A 496 -16.28 -29.94 -1.83
C ASN A 496 -15.77 -31.13 -2.65
N ILE A 497 -14.69 -30.93 -3.41
CA ILE A 497 -14.12 -31.94 -4.30
C ILE A 497 -13.36 -33.05 -3.56
N PHE A 498 -12.94 -32.80 -2.32
CA PHE A 498 -12.16 -33.72 -1.50
C PHE A 498 -13.00 -34.48 -0.46
N SER A 499 -14.23 -34.03 -0.18
CA SER A 499 -15.11 -34.67 0.77
C SER A 499 -16.57 -34.47 0.38
N TYR A 500 -17.28 -35.58 0.18
CA TYR A 500 -18.68 -35.55 -0.24
C TYR A 500 -19.66 -35.45 0.93
N SER A 501 -19.24 -35.64 2.19
CA SER A 501 -20.19 -35.95 3.27
C SER A 501 -20.22 -35.04 4.50
N GLU A 502 -19.21 -34.22 4.84
CA GLU A 502 -19.20 -33.63 6.21
C GLU A 502 -18.95 -32.11 6.32
N ASP A 503 -18.20 -31.50 5.39
CA ASP A 503 -17.81 -30.08 5.50
C ASP A 503 -18.31 -29.23 4.33
N ASP A 504 -19.53 -28.70 4.48
CA ASP A 504 -20.07 -27.71 3.56
C ASP A 504 -19.25 -26.43 3.64
N ILE A 505 -18.81 -25.93 2.48
CA ILE A 505 -18.07 -24.67 2.35
C ILE A 505 -18.98 -23.65 1.70
N PHE A 506 -19.05 -22.44 2.24
CA PHE A 506 -19.91 -21.37 1.73
C PHE A 506 -19.10 -20.22 1.14
N PHE A 507 -19.54 -19.67 0.01
CA PHE A 507 -18.93 -18.48 -0.58
C PHE A 507 -19.58 -17.21 -0.05
N ILE A 508 -18.80 -16.29 0.55
CA ILE A 508 -19.32 -15.09 1.20
C ILE A 508 -18.55 -13.85 0.72
N MET A 509 -19.23 -12.96 0.01
CA MET A 509 -18.67 -11.65 -0.32
C MET A 509 -18.45 -10.79 0.94
N ASP A 510 -17.36 -10.03 0.97
CA ASP A 510 -17.03 -9.16 2.08
C ASP A 510 -18.07 -8.04 2.31
N PHE A 511 -18.54 -7.92 3.55
CA PHE A 511 -19.52 -6.91 3.96
C PHE A 511 -19.05 -5.47 3.71
N SER A 512 -17.83 -5.12 4.11
CA SER A 512 -17.28 -3.76 3.97
C SER A 512 -17.23 -3.35 2.50
N HIS A 513 -16.84 -4.27 1.61
CA HIS A 513 -16.83 -4.05 0.16
C HIS A 513 -18.24 -3.94 -0.43
N VAL A 514 -19.22 -4.73 0.04
CA VAL A 514 -20.63 -4.58 -0.34
C VAL A 514 -21.14 -3.18 0.00
N MET A 515 -20.90 -2.68 1.22
CA MET A 515 -21.32 -1.34 1.64
C MET A 515 -20.65 -0.23 0.83
N LYS A 516 -19.33 -0.34 0.56
CA LYS A 516 -18.63 0.60 -0.34
C LYS A 516 -19.26 0.64 -1.72
N LYS A 517 -19.59 -0.52 -2.30
CA LYS A 517 -20.23 -0.61 -3.63
C LYS A 517 -21.65 -0.05 -3.63
N LEU A 518 -22.45 -0.32 -2.60
CA LEU A 518 -23.77 0.27 -2.41
C LEU A 518 -23.67 1.79 -2.40
N ARG A 519 -22.85 2.36 -1.51
CA ARG A 519 -22.60 3.81 -1.44
C ARG A 519 -22.14 4.38 -2.78
N ASN A 520 -21.20 3.71 -3.45
CA ASN A 520 -20.69 4.15 -4.74
C ASN A 520 -21.76 4.12 -5.85
N ASN A 521 -22.76 3.23 -5.77
CA ASN A 521 -23.90 3.23 -6.69
C ASN A 521 -24.85 4.39 -6.39
N VAL A 522 -25.19 4.63 -5.12
CA VAL A 522 -26.03 5.78 -4.70
C VAL A 522 -25.37 7.11 -5.07
N SER A 523 -24.05 7.24 -4.87
CA SER A 523 -23.29 8.47 -5.23
C SER A 523 -23.31 8.81 -6.72
N LYS A 524 -23.59 7.83 -7.58
CA LYS A 524 -23.72 8.03 -9.04
C LYS A 524 -25.16 8.33 -9.46
N SER A 525 -26.10 8.35 -8.51
CA SER A 525 -27.52 8.55 -8.75
C SER A 525 -27.90 10.02 -8.58
N GLY A 526 -28.41 10.64 -9.64
CA GLY A 526 -28.81 12.05 -9.63
C GLY A 526 -29.17 12.59 -11.02
N TYR A 527 -29.25 13.91 -11.15
CA TYR A 527 -29.59 14.62 -12.38
C TYR A 527 -28.56 15.73 -12.70
N GLY A 528 -28.42 16.07 -13.99
CA GLY A 528 -27.78 17.33 -14.42
C GLY A 528 -26.26 17.30 -14.64
N ALA A 529 -25.52 16.31 -14.13
CA ALA A 529 -24.06 16.25 -14.28
C ALA A 529 -23.58 14.97 -14.98
N SER A 530 -22.55 15.10 -15.83
CA SER A 530 -22.02 13.99 -16.65
C SER A 530 -21.45 12.80 -15.87
N HIS A 531 -21.10 13.00 -14.59
CA HIS A 531 -20.61 11.94 -13.71
C HIS A 531 -21.73 11.13 -13.03
N LEU A 532 -22.98 11.63 -13.06
CA LEU A 532 -24.17 10.96 -12.54
C LEU A 532 -24.70 10.02 -13.61
N LYS A 533 -24.40 8.73 -13.47
CA LYS A 533 -24.67 7.69 -14.47
C LYS A 533 -25.93 6.87 -14.16
N LYS A 534 -26.58 7.13 -13.02
CA LYS A 534 -27.74 6.38 -12.54
C LYS A 534 -28.86 7.34 -12.16
N SER A 535 -30.07 6.80 -12.14
CA SER A 535 -31.26 7.45 -11.62
C SER A 535 -32.03 6.36 -10.87
N LEU A 536 -31.45 5.90 -9.75
CA LEU A 536 -32.03 4.83 -8.93
C LEU A 536 -33.48 5.17 -8.60
N TYR A 537 -34.38 4.22 -8.80
CA TYR A 537 -35.82 4.45 -8.72
C TYR A 537 -36.50 3.21 -8.16
N VAL A 538 -37.33 3.40 -7.14
CA VAL A 538 -38.11 2.34 -6.48
C VAL A 538 -39.42 2.98 -5.99
N ASN A 539 -40.52 2.22 -5.94
CA ASN A 539 -41.79 2.67 -5.37
C ASN A 539 -42.23 4.11 -5.77
N SER A 540 -42.10 4.44 -7.06
CA SER A 540 -42.47 5.73 -7.64
C SER A 540 -41.60 6.94 -7.30
N HIS A 541 -40.52 6.78 -6.52
CA HIS A 541 -39.61 7.87 -6.18
C HIS A 541 -38.16 7.54 -6.52
N PHE A 542 -37.38 8.60 -6.78
CA PHE A 542 -35.96 8.47 -7.06
C PHE A 542 -35.13 8.42 -5.77
N ILE A 543 -34.02 7.70 -5.80
CA ILE A 543 -32.99 7.71 -4.75
C ILE A 543 -31.80 8.46 -5.31
N TYR A 544 -31.54 9.67 -4.81
CA TYR A 544 -30.41 10.49 -5.26
C TYR A 544 -29.41 10.74 -4.15
N TRP A 545 -28.13 10.85 -4.54
CA TRP A 545 -27.06 11.23 -3.62
C TRP A 545 -27.33 12.58 -2.94
N ASN A 546 -27.97 13.49 -3.68
CA ASN A 546 -28.31 14.81 -3.18
C ASN A 546 -29.31 14.77 -2.02
N HIS A 547 -30.13 13.71 -1.87
CA HIS A 547 -31.04 13.59 -0.74
C HIS A 547 -30.25 13.48 0.58
N LEU A 548 -29.22 12.61 0.58
CA LEU A 548 -28.33 12.42 1.73
C LEU A 548 -27.50 13.68 2.02
N TYR A 549 -26.97 14.31 0.97
CA TYR A 549 -26.20 15.54 1.10
C TYR A 549 -27.05 16.71 1.63
N SER A 550 -28.30 16.84 1.17
CA SER A 550 -29.20 17.91 1.63
C SER A 550 -29.54 17.76 3.11
N ALA A 551 -29.75 16.52 3.59
CA ALA A 551 -29.95 16.26 5.01
C ALA A 551 -28.73 16.65 5.85
N HIS A 552 -27.51 16.36 5.38
CA HIS A 552 -26.28 16.78 6.06
C HIS A 552 -26.11 18.31 6.08
N ILE A 553 -26.37 19.00 4.98
CA ILE A 553 -26.29 20.47 4.92
C ILE A 553 -27.35 21.10 5.83
N TRP A 554 -28.57 20.57 5.84
CA TRP A 554 -29.61 20.99 6.77
C TRP A 554 -29.14 20.85 8.22
N ASP A 555 -28.56 19.69 8.59
CA ASP A 555 -28.07 19.45 9.95
C ASP A 555 -27.04 20.48 10.40
N VAL A 556 -26.02 20.71 9.56
CA VAL A 556 -24.92 21.65 9.86
C VAL A 556 -25.38 23.11 9.89
N SER A 557 -26.44 23.45 9.15
CA SER A 557 -26.92 24.85 9.04
C SER A 557 -28.04 25.21 10.01
N HIS A 558 -28.88 24.26 10.40
CA HIS A 558 -30.08 24.52 11.21
C HIS A 558 -29.94 24.05 12.65
N ASN A 559 -29.11 23.03 12.93
CA ASN A 559 -28.98 22.48 14.28
C ASN A 559 -27.70 23.01 14.94
N PRO A 560 -27.81 23.74 16.09
CA PRO A 560 -26.64 24.16 16.86
C PRO A 560 -25.77 22.98 17.32
N PHE A 561 -26.40 21.82 17.53
CA PHE A 561 -25.74 20.54 17.79
C PHE A 561 -26.15 19.57 16.68
N PRO A 562 -25.24 19.19 15.77
CA PRO A 562 -25.56 18.27 14.68
C PRO A 562 -26.17 16.97 15.20
N VAL A 563 -27.31 16.59 14.64
CA VAL A 563 -27.97 15.29 14.87
C VAL A 563 -27.00 14.17 14.56
N TYR A 564 -26.19 14.31 13.51
CA TYR A 564 -25.17 13.34 13.15
C TYR A 564 -23.76 13.94 13.03
N HIS A 565 -23.08 14.07 14.17
CA HIS A 565 -21.75 14.69 14.30
C HIS A 565 -20.58 14.02 13.55
N LYS A 566 -20.70 12.76 13.11
CA LYS A 566 -19.57 12.07 12.43
C LYS A 566 -19.49 12.40 10.95
N LEU A 567 -20.59 12.86 10.35
CA LEU A 567 -20.61 13.22 8.94
C LEU A 567 -19.75 14.45 8.68
N THR A 568 -18.96 14.37 7.63
CA THR A 568 -18.06 15.43 7.18
C THR A 568 -18.19 15.60 5.68
N HIS A 569 -17.63 16.67 5.14
CA HIS A 569 -17.55 16.87 3.69
C HIS A 569 -16.92 15.67 2.95
N GLU A 570 -15.98 14.94 3.55
CA GLU A 570 -15.35 13.77 2.92
C GLU A 570 -16.34 12.63 2.63
N HIS A 571 -17.45 12.55 3.38
CA HIS A 571 -18.51 11.57 3.15
C HIS A 571 -19.27 11.80 1.85
N PHE A 572 -19.35 13.05 1.40
CA PHE A 572 -20.16 13.46 0.25
C PHE A 572 -19.32 13.82 -0.98
N PHE A 573 -18.11 14.36 -0.77
CA PHE A 573 -17.16 14.73 -1.83
C PHE A 573 -16.12 13.63 -2.04
N LEU A 574 -16.55 12.56 -2.70
CA LEU A 574 -15.78 11.31 -2.78
C LEU A 574 -14.60 11.39 -3.76
N THR A 575 -13.39 11.48 -3.21
CA THR A 575 -12.13 11.23 -3.94
C THR A 575 -11.95 9.74 -4.25
N SER A 576 -10.93 9.38 -5.03
CA SER A 576 -10.59 7.97 -5.29
C SER A 576 -10.22 7.23 -4.00
N GLU A 577 -9.57 7.93 -3.08
CA GLU A 577 -9.12 7.43 -1.78
C GLU A 577 -10.30 7.28 -0.81
N SER A 578 -11.16 8.30 -0.71
CA SER A 578 -12.36 8.28 0.15
C SER A 578 -13.38 7.22 -0.29
N LYS A 579 -13.37 6.81 -1.57
CA LYS A 579 -14.18 5.69 -2.08
C LYS A 579 -13.79 4.34 -1.48
N MET A 580 -12.54 4.19 -1.04
CA MET A 580 -12.00 2.94 -0.50
C MET A 580 -12.13 2.82 1.02
N ARG A 581 -12.49 3.91 1.72
CA ARG A 581 -12.64 3.92 3.18
C ARG A 581 -13.96 3.27 3.62
N ASN A 582 -13.87 2.21 4.44
CA ASN A 582 -15.03 1.45 4.93
C ASN A 582 -15.95 2.31 5.81
N HIS A 583 -15.39 3.03 6.81
CA HIS A 583 -16.18 3.85 7.74
C HIS A 583 -17.04 4.91 7.02
N LEU A 584 -16.47 5.64 6.05
CA LEU A 584 -17.23 6.63 5.28
C LEU A 584 -18.42 6.04 4.53
N ALA A 585 -18.35 4.78 4.10
CA ALA A 585 -19.45 4.12 3.41
C ALA A 585 -20.51 3.62 4.40
N GLU A 586 -20.08 3.06 5.52
CA GLU A 586 -20.97 2.58 6.60
C GLU A 586 -21.72 3.73 7.26
N GLU A 587 -21.04 4.84 7.56
CA GLU A 587 -21.62 6.04 8.19
C GLU A 587 -22.66 6.75 7.31
N VAL A 588 -22.61 6.60 5.98
CA VAL A 588 -23.65 7.15 5.08
C VAL A 588 -24.83 6.19 4.91
N LEU A 589 -24.74 4.95 5.38
CA LEU A 589 -25.73 3.90 5.14
C LEU A 589 -26.25 3.26 6.44
N ASN A 590 -25.91 3.83 7.60
CA ASN A 590 -26.28 3.34 8.93
C ASN A 590 -27.57 3.98 9.47
N LYS A 591 -27.89 3.61 10.71
CA LYS A 591 -29.08 4.04 11.45
C LYS A 591 -29.05 5.52 11.82
N GLU A 592 -27.87 6.08 12.06
CA GLU A 592 -27.70 7.50 12.36
C GLU A 592 -27.97 8.37 11.12
N MET A 593 -27.55 7.94 9.93
CA MET A 593 -27.94 8.61 8.67
C MET A 593 -29.45 8.49 8.42
N LEU A 594 -30.04 7.32 8.71
CA LEU A 594 -31.49 7.12 8.64
C LEU A 594 -32.22 8.13 9.54
N HIS A 595 -31.83 8.22 10.80
CA HIS A 595 -32.43 9.16 11.74
C HIS A 595 -32.28 10.61 11.28
N LEU A 596 -31.11 10.98 10.74
CA LEU A 596 -30.88 12.31 10.20
C LEU A 596 -31.81 12.63 9.02
N ILE A 597 -31.99 11.71 8.07
CA ILE A 597 -32.87 11.97 6.92
C ILE A 597 -34.35 12.02 7.32
N GLU A 598 -34.75 11.28 8.36
CA GLU A 598 -36.10 11.36 8.93
C GLU A 598 -36.35 12.73 9.56
N CYS A 599 -35.42 13.23 10.38
CA CYS A 599 -35.49 14.59 10.93
C CYS A 599 -35.54 15.67 9.84
N TYR A 600 -34.72 15.51 8.79
CA TYR A 600 -34.74 16.40 7.64
C TYR A 600 -36.09 16.33 6.90
N ALA A 601 -36.64 15.14 6.68
CA ALA A 601 -37.93 14.95 6.04
C ALA A 601 -39.09 15.59 6.82
N GLU A 602 -39.05 15.55 8.16
CA GLU A 602 -40.04 16.22 9.02
C GLU A 602 -39.95 17.75 8.95
N SER A 603 -38.77 18.29 8.63
CA SER A 603 -38.57 19.74 8.49
C SER A 603 -39.10 20.31 7.16
N LEU A 604 -39.40 19.45 6.18
CA LEU A 604 -39.81 19.87 4.85
C LEU A 604 -41.34 19.90 4.70
N PRO A 605 -41.88 20.86 3.91
CA PRO A 605 -43.32 20.92 3.62
C PRO A 605 -43.80 19.76 2.72
N ASP A 606 -42.94 19.27 1.83
CA ASP A 606 -43.15 18.05 1.04
C ASP A 606 -41.90 17.18 1.15
N ASN A 607 -42.08 15.95 1.64
CA ASN A 607 -41.03 14.97 1.85
C ASN A 607 -41.26 13.67 1.05
N SER A 608 -42.30 13.61 0.22
CA SER A 608 -42.68 12.41 -0.53
C SER A 608 -41.52 11.87 -1.38
N TYR A 609 -40.72 12.78 -1.96
CA TYR A 609 -39.55 12.45 -2.78
C TYR A 609 -38.41 11.77 -2.01
N LEU A 610 -38.39 11.83 -0.68
CA LEU A 610 -37.39 11.18 0.17
C LEU A 610 -37.77 9.75 0.56
N SER A 611 -39.04 9.36 0.41
CA SER A 611 -39.60 8.08 0.88
C SER A 611 -38.75 6.86 0.49
N SER A 612 -38.39 6.73 -0.77
CA SER A 612 -37.54 5.63 -1.26
C SER A 612 -36.10 5.68 -0.77
N THR A 613 -35.59 6.87 -0.44
CA THR A 613 -34.25 7.02 0.15
C THR A 613 -34.26 6.58 1.61
N ILE A 614 -35.31 6.94 2.35
CA ILE A 614 -35.57 6.47 3.71
C ILE A 614 -35.71 4.94 3.71
N GLU A 615 -36.50 4.38 2.80
CA GLU A 615 -36.70 2.93 2.65
C GLU A 615 -35.37 2.19 2.37
N LEU A 616 -34.54 2.72 1.46
CA LEU A 616 -33.19 2.18 1.24
C LEU A 616 -32.37 2.17 2.55
N LEU A 617 -32.38 3.28 3.29
CA LEU A 617 -31.62 3.41 4.54
C LEU A 617 -32.14 2.49 5.65
N GLN A 618 -33.45 2.26 5.74
CA GLN A 618 -34.05 1.28 6.65
C GLN A 618 -33.48 -0.12 6.42
N HIS A 619 -33.24 -0.49 5.16
CA HIS A 619 -32.65 -1.78 4.82
C HIS A 619 -31.12 -1.82 4.96
N THR A 620 -30.41 -0.77 4.55
CA THR A 620 -28.95 -0.75 4.67
C THR A 620 -28.48 -0.62 6.11
N SER A 621 -29.22 0.09 6.97
CA SER A 621 -28.87 0.24 8.39
C SER A 621 -28.90 -1.09 9.12
N ILE A 622 -29.84 -1.98 8.78
CA ILE A 622 -29.93 -3.35 9.31
C ILE A 622 -28.66 -4.14 8.96
N LEU A 623 -28.17 -4.04 7.72
CA LEU A 623 -26.93 -4.71 7.33
C LEU A 623 -25.73 -4.20 8.14
N VAL A 624 -25.61 -2.89 8.33
CA VAL A 624 -24.54 -2.30 9.15
C VAL A 624 -24.62 -2.78 10.59
N GLU A 625 -25.81 -2.71 11.21
CA GLU A 625 -26.04 -3.13 12.59
C GLU A 625 -25.71 -4.62 12.78
N ASN A 626 -26.22 -5.49 11.89
CA ASN A 626 -26.10 -6.93 12.03
C ASN A 626 -24.69 -7.45 11.73
N PHE A 627 -24.03 -6.98 10.66
CA PHE A 627 -22.69 -7.46 10.29
C PHE A 627 -21.56 -6.81 11.10
N ARG A 628 -21.79 -5.68 11.77
CA ARG A 628 -20.83 -5.12 12.75
C ARG A 628 -21.12 -5.55 14.19
N ASP A 629 -22.19 -6.30 14.44
CA ASP A 629 -22.53 -6.81 15.77
C ASP A 629 -21.42 -7.75 16.31
N PRO A 630 -20.78 -7.40 17.44
CA PRO A 630 -19.77 -8.26 18.06
C PRO A 630 -20.37 -9.44 18.83
N ARG A 631 -21.70 -9.50 19.03
CA ARG A 631 -22.37 -10.53 19.81
C ARG A 631 -22.53 -11.82 18.97
N PRO A 632 -22.25 -12.99 19.55
CA PRO A 632 -22.42 -14.26 18.86
C PRO A 632 -23.89 -14.52 18.47
N ILE A 633 -24.10 -15.11 17.30
CA ILE A 633 -25.30 -15.86 16.93
C ILE A 633 -25.12 -17.27 17.47
N VAL A 634 -26.04 -17.71 18.31
CA VAL A 634 -25.99 -19.02 19.00
C VAL A 634 -27.10 -19.97 18.55
N ASP A 635 -28.11 -19.45 17.85
CA ASP A 635 -29.28 -20.22 17.43
C ASP A 635 -29.77 -19.79 16.05
N THR A 636 -30.39 -20.73 15.35
CA THR A 636 -30.92 -20.54 13.99
C THR A 636 -32.13 -19.60 13.91
N SER A 637 -32.82 -19.37 15.04
CA SER A 637 -33.97 -18.46 15.12
C SER A 637 -33.61 -16.99 15.37
N ASP A 638 -32.32 -16.67 15.49
CA ASP A 638 -31.80 -15.32 15.75
C ASP A 638 -32.42 -14.30 14.78
N ASN A 639 -32.92 -13.20 15.32
CA ASN A 639 -33.65 -12.20 14.55
C ASN A 639 -32.79 -11.57 13.45
N ARG A 640 -31.48 -11.44 13.68
CA ARG A 640 -30.55 -10.85 12.69
C ARG A 640 -30.53 -11.62 11.39
N LEU A 641 -30.65 -12.95 11.46
CA LEU A 641 -30.75 -13.83 10.28
C LEU A 641 -32.03 -13.55 9.48
N LYS A 642 -33.17 -13.43 10.17
CA LYS A 642 -34.47 -13.13 9.56
C LYS A 642 -34.50 -11.74 8.93
N GLU A 643 -33.94 -10.75 9.62
CA GLU A 643 -33.84 -9.37 9.12
C GLU A 643 -32.98 -9.27 7.87
N ASN A 644 -31.84 -9.96 7.84
CA ASN A 644 -30.98 -10.00 6.66
C ASN A 644 -31.72 -10.59 5.43
N ILE A 645 -32.53 -11.64 5.63
CA ILE A 645 -33.35 -12.20 4.54
C ILE A 645 -34.40 -11.20 4.04
N LYS A 646 -35.09 -10.48 4.93
CA LYS A 646 -36.03 -9.42 4.54
C LYS A 646 -35.36 -8.33 3.72
N VAL A 647 -34.13 -7.94 4.08
CA VAL A 647 -33.33 -6.98 3.30
C VAL A 647 -33.05 -7.53 1.90
N LEU A 648 -32.66 -8.80 1.77
CA LEU A 648 -32.42 -9.43 0.47
C LEU A 648 -33.70 -9.49 -0.40
N GLU A 649 -34.83 -9.85 0.21
CA GLU A 649 -36.13 -9.88 -0.46
C GLU A 649 -36.51 -8.50 -1.00
N TRP A 650 -36.25 -7.43 -0.24
CA TRP A 650 -36.46 -6.06 -0.71
C TRP A 650 -35.63 -5.74 -1.96
N PHE A 651 -34.32 -6.02 -1.95
CA PHE A 651 -33.46 -5.80 -3.12
C PHE A 651 -33.91 -6.63 -4.35
N ARG A 652 -34.37 -7.86 -4.14
CA ARG A 652 -34.90 -8.73 -5.21
C ARG A 652 -36.22 -8.22 -5.76
N ASN A 653 -37.11 -7.75 -4.89
CA ASN A 653 -38.40 -7.18 -5.29
C ASN A 653 -38.19 -5.88 -6.07
N TRP A 654 -37.29 -5.02 -5.61
CA TRP A 654 -36.88 -3.83 -6.36
C TRP A 654 -36.39 -4.18 -7.78
N GLU A 655 -35.51 -5.18 -7.91
CA GLU A 655 -35.06 -5.67 -9.22
C GLU A 655 -36.22 -6.19 -10.10
N LYS A 656 -37.12 -6.99 -9.52
CA LYS A 656 -38.30 -7.53 -10.24
C LYS A 656 -39.24 -6.42 -10.71
N MET A 657 -39.51 -5.42 -9.87
CA MET A 657 -40.38 -4.29 -10.21
C MET A 657 -39.85 -3.54 -11.43
N ILE A 658 -38.56 -3.19 -11.42
CA ILE A 658 -37.96 -2.46 -12.55
C ILE A 658 -37.86 -3.31 -13.81
N LYS A 659 -37.54 -4.61 -13.70
CA LYS A 659 -37.50 -5.51 -14.86
C LYS A 659 -38.88 -5.75 -15.49
N SER A 660 -39.94 -5.70 -14.70
CA SER A 660 -41.32 -5.96 -15.16
C SER A 660 -42.08 -4.71 -15.60
N ASP A 661 -41.62 -3.52 -15.22
CA ASP A 661 -42.25 -2.25 -15.57
C ASP A 661 -41.96 -1.87 -17.04
N LYS A 662 -43.00 -2.02 -17.87
CA LYS A 662 -42.95 -1.69 -19.31
C LYS A 662 -42.94 -0.18 -19.60
N THR A 663 -43.22 0.67 -18.60
CA THR A 663 -43.22 2.14 -18.77
C THR A 663 -41.81 2.72 -18.78
N ILE A 664 -40.81 1.92 -18.38
CA ILE A 664 -39.42 2.34 -18.32
C ILE A 664 -38.83 2.45 -19.73
N THR A 665 -38.60 3.68 -20.18
CA THR A 665 -38.08 4.00 -21.51
C THR A 665 -36.55 3.96 -21.62
N ARG A 666 -35.83 4.07 -20.49
CA ARG A 666 -34.36 3.97 -20.43
C ARG A 666 -33.95 2.55 -20.04
N LYS A 667 -32.65 2.21 -20.20
CA LYS A 667 -32.12 0.90 -19.79
C LYS A 667 -32.45 0.62 -18.30
N PRO A 668 -33.11 -0.51 -17.96
CA PRO A 668 -33.46 -0.88 -16.58
C PRO A 668 -32.31 -0.75 -15.58
N GLU A 669 -31.08 -1.04 -16.01
CA GLU A 669 -29.85 -0.98 -15.20
C GLU A 669 -29.48 0.44 -14.73
N SER A 670 -30.05 1.48 -15.34
CA SER A 670 -29.89 2.86 -14.89
C SER A 670 -30.70 3.18 -13.64
N TYR A 671 -31.79 2.44 -13.40
CA TYR A 671 -32.70 2.59 -12.24
C TYR A 671 -32.36 1.64 -11.08
N LEU A 672 -31.44 0.71 -11.29
CA LEU A 672 -31.03 -0.31 -10.32
C LEU A 672 -29.59 -0.08 -9.86
N ILE A 673 -29.24 -0.63 -8.71
CA ILE A 673 -27.84 -0.83 -8.32
C ILE A 673 -27.19 -1.79 -9.33
N SER A 674 -25.89 -1.62 -9.61
CA SER A 674 -25.17 -2.48 -10.55
C SER A 674 -25.39 -3.97 -10.29
N HIS A 675 -25.50 -4.77 -11.35
CA HIS A 675 -25.77 -6.20 -11.24
C HIS A 675 -24.74 -6.93 -10.37
N GLN A 676 -23.45 -6.54 -10.42
CA GLN A 676 -22.41 -7.10 -9.58
C GLN A 676 -22.72 -6.88 -8.09
N THR A 677 -23.08 -5.66 -7.70
CA THR A 677 -23.40 -5.34 -6.31
C THR A 677 -24.63 -6.11 -5.81
N ARG A 678 -25.63 -6.33 -6.67
CA ARG A 678 -26.80 -7.13 -6.29
C ARG A 678 -26.43 -8.61 -6.08
N ALA A 679 -25.60 -9.17 -6.95
CA ALA A 679 -25.06 -10.52 -6.76
C ALA A 679 -24.20 -10.60 -5.49
N ASP A 680 -23.38 -9.57 -5.20
CA ASP A 680 -22.56 -9.52 -4.00
C ASP A 680 -23.42 -9.48 -2.72
N ILE A 681 -24.52 -8.72 -2.72
CA ILE A 681 -25.50 -8.69 -1.61
C ILE A 681 -26.14 -10.07 -1.41
N SER A 682 -26.55 -10.74 -2.49
CA SER A 682 -27.08 -12.09 -2.41
C SER A 682 -26.06 -13.06 -1.84
N SER A 683 -24.80 -12.99 -2.26
CA SER A 683 -23.73 -13.83 -1.72
C SER A 683 -23.45 -13.58 -0.24
N LEU A 684 -23.35 -12.32 0.16
CA LEU A 684 -23.16 -11.95 1.56
C LEU A 684 -24.27 -12.53 2.44
N ILE A 685 -25.54 -12.30 2.08
CA ILE A 685 -26.69 -12.65 2.92
C ILE A 685 -26.93 -14.17 2.90
N ILE A 686 -27.01 -14.79 1.71
CA ILE A 686 -27.30 -16.23 1.59
C ILE A 686 -26.13 -17.05 2.12
N GLY A 687 -24.90 -16.71 1.75
CA GLY A 687 -23.72 -17.45 2.21
C GLY A 687 -23.53 -17.36 3.72
N PHE A 688 -23.77 -16.19 4.33
CA PHE A 688 -23.74 -16.06 5.77
C PHE A 688 -24.88 -16.83 6.46
N GLN A 689 -26.09 -16.78 5.90
CA GLN A 689 -27.24 -17.53 6.39
C GLN A 689 -26.96 -19.04 6.40
N GLU A 690 -26.55 -19.61 5.26
CA GLU A 690 -26.30 -21.04 5.14
C GLU A 690 -25.13 -21.50 6.02
N LEU A 691 -24.08 -20.66 6.16
CA LEU A 691 -23.00 -20.89 7.09
C LEU A 691 -23.52 -21.01 8.54
N CYS A 692 -24.37 -20.07 8.97
CA CYS A 692 -24.97 -20.11 10.30
C CYS A 692 -25.84 -21.35 10.49
N MET A 693 -26.72 -21.66 9.53
CA MET A 693 -27.59 -22.83 9.61
C MET A 693 -26.78 -24.13 9.70
N SER A 694 -25.82 -24.32 8.81
CA SER A 694 -24.98 -25.54 8.77
C SER A 694 -24.15 -25.69 10.03
N LYS A 695 -23.52 -24.61 10.52
CA LYS A 695 -22.63 -24.67 11.68
C LYS A 695 -23.39 -24.87 12.99
N LEU A 696 -24.47 -24.11 13.20
CA LEU A 696 -25.24 -24.16 14.44
C LEU A 696 -25.93 -25.52 14.61
N GLN A 697 -26.37 -26.13 13.50
CA GLN A 697 -26.93 -27.49 13.52
C GLN A 697 -25.89 -28.59 13.77
N LYS A 698 -24.67 -28.46 13.21
CA LYS A 698 -23.62 -29.50 13.31
C LYS A 698 -22.80 -29.44 14.60
N SER A 699 -22.43 -28.24 15.04
CA SER A 699 -21.41 -28.05 16.10
C SER A 699 -21.95 -27.32 17.34
N GLY A 700 -23.15 -26.73 17.29
CA GLY A 700 -23.68 -25.87 18.35
C GLY A 700 -22.82 -24.63 18.65
N ALA A 701 -21.77 -24.39 17.87
CA ALA A 701 -20.79 -23.35 18.12
C ALA A 701 -21.20 -22.01 17.51
N SER A 702 -21.06 -20.95 18.30
CA SER A 702 -21.51 -19.62 17.91
C SER A 702 -20.71 -18.98 16.76
N ILE A 703 -21.36 -18.14 15.96
CA ILE A 703 -20.72 -17.32 14.93
C ILE A 703 -20.83 -15.85 15.31
N ILE A 704 -19.75 -15.08 15.16
CA ILE A 704 -19.79 -13.62 15.34
C ILE A 704 -19.80 -12.96 13.96
N PRO A 705 -20.89 -12.26 13.57
CA PRO A 705 -21.00 -11.64 12.25
C PRO A 705 -19.82 -10.75 11.89
N ASN A 706 -19.38 -9.91 12.83
CA ASN A 706 -18.25 -8.98 12.67
C ASN A 706 -16.87 -9.66 12.46
N ARG A 707 -16.79 -11.00 12.50
CA ARG A 707 -15.56 -11.73 12.15
C ARG A 707 -15.60 -12.32 10.75
N VAL A 708 -16.75 -12.43 10.12
CA VAL A 708 -16.89 -13.02 8.78
C VAL A 708 -16.66 -11.93 7.75
N ASN A 709 -15.40 -11.50 7.62
CA ASN A 709 -14.95 -10.49 6.67
C ASN A 709 -13.44 -10.65 6.35
N SER A 710 -13.00 -9.88 5.36
CA SER A 710 -11.64 -9.83 4.85
C SER A 710 -10.75 -8.77 5.54
N ASP A 711 -11.23 -8.09 6.59
CA ASP A 711 -10.44 -7.06 7.30
C ASP A 711 -9.11 -7.64 7.83
N VAL A 712 -9.06 -8.94 8.13
CA VAL A 712 -7.84 -9.61 8.62
C VAL A 712 -6.71 -9.61 7.58
N ILE A 713 -7.01 -9.78 6.29
CA ILE A 713 -6.01 -9.79 5.22
C ILE A 713 -5.60 -8.37 4.84
N GLU A 714 -6.53 -7.41 4.81
CA GLU A 714 -6.21 -5.99 4.64
C GLU A 714 -5.27 -5.48 5.75
N ASN A 715 -5.45 -5.98 6.98
CA ASN A 715 -4.54 -5.71 8.10
C ASN A 715 -3.15 -6.31 7.89
N VAL A 716 -3.03 -7.51 7.30
CA VAL A 716 -1.73 -8.10 6.92
C VAL A 716 -1.05 -7.20 5.90
N PHE A 717 -1.78 -6.72 4.89
CA PHE A 717 -1.23 -5.81 3.87
C PHE A 717 -0.80 -4.46 4.44
N SER A 718 -1.62 -3.88 5.31
CA SER A 718 -1.30 -2.62 6.00
C SER A 718 -0.01 -2.75 6.80
N GLN A 719 0.17 -3.86 7.50
CA GLN A 719 1.42 -4.15 8.21
C GLN A 719 2.58 -4.36 7.26
N GLN A 720 2.39 -5.06 6.15
CA GLN A 720 3.42 -5.27 5.14
C GLN A 720 3.94 -3.93 4.57
N ARG A 721 3.04 -2.94 4.41
CA ARG A 721 3.41 -1.58 4.00
C ARG A 721 4.03 -0.75 5.13
N GLY A 722 3.61 -0.94 6.38
CA GLY A 722 4.06 -0.17 7.55
C GLY A 722 5.28 -0.73 8.31
N LEU A 723 5.61 -2.01 8.12
CA LEU A 723 6.68 -2.71 8.82
C LEU A 723 8.05 -2.34 8.23
N TYR A 724 8.94 -1.76 9.05
CA TYR A 724 10.42 -1.76 8.89
C TYR A 724 10.99 -1.14 7.62
N ASN A 725 10.15 -0.58 6.76
CA ASN A 725 10.53 -0.09 5.44
C ASN A 725 10.67 1.44 5.39
N GLY A 726 10.49 2.13 6.52
CA GLY A 726 10.49 3.59 6.57
C GLY A 726 9.42 4.15 5.63
N ASN A 727 9.84 4.99 4.67
CA ASN A 727 8.94 5.54 3.65
C ASN A 727 8.65 4.59 2.48
N ASN A 728 9.24 3.38 2.44
CA ASN A 728 8.96 2.41 1.39
C ASN A 728 7.65 1.64 1.67
N THR A 729 6.53 2.26 1.29
CA THR A 729 5.17 1.72 1.43
C THR A 729 4.79 0.72 0.32
N ASN A 730 5.69 0.44 -0.62
CA ASN A 730 5.48 -0.49 -1.73
C ASN A 730 6.62 -1.54 -1.77
N PRO A 731 6.55 -2.60 -0.95
CA PRO A 731 7.63 -3.56 -0.84
C PRO A 731 7.82 -4.36 -2.12
N THR A 732 9.03 -4.83 -2.37
CA THR A 732 9.33 -5.85 -3.38
C THR A 732 8.96 -7.25 -2.87
N TYR A 733 8.92 -8.26 -3.73
CA TYR A 733 8.54 -9.61 -3.30
C TYR A 733 9.51 -10.23 -2.27
N LEU A 734 10.83 -10.06 -2.40
CA LEU A 734 11.78 -10.52 -1.38
C LEU A 734 11.57 -9.80 -0.04
N THR A 735 11.22 -8.52 -0.09
CA THR A 735 10.90 -7.73 1.10
C THR A 735 9.68 -8.32 1.77
N TYR A 736 8.61 -8.56 1.01
CA TYR A 736 7.37 -9.20 1.45
C TYR A 736 7.61 -10.52 2.20
N CYS A 737 8.41 -11.43 1.63
CA CYS A 737 8.77 -12.69 2.27
C CYS A 737 9.50 -12.48 3.61
N ARG A 738 10.45 -11.52 3.65
CA ARG A 738 11.23 -11.22 4.86
C ARG A 738 10.41 -10.57 5.96
N THR A 739 9.41 -9.77 5.61
CA THR A 739 8.53 -9.05 6.54
C THR A 739 7.38 -9.94 7.02
N MET A 740 6.96 -10.95 6.27
CA MET A 740 5.85 -11.84 6.66
C MET A 740 6.07 -12.49 8.04
N ASN A 741 7.27 -12.98 8.34
CA ASN A 741 7.55 -13.50 9.68
C ASN A 741 7.42 -12.42 10.76
N ALA A 742 7.77 -11.16 10.46
CA ALA A 742 7.57 -10.06 11.41
C ALA A 742 6.08 -9.76 11.62
N VAL A 743 5.23 -9.88 10.59
CA VAL A 743 3.76 -9.79 10.73
C VAL A 743 3.26 -10.86 11.70
N ILE A 744 3.63 -12.12 11.43
CA ILE A 744 3.18 -13.28 12.22
C ILE A 744 3.66 -13.18 13.68
N LEU A 745 4.91 -12.78 13.91
CA LEU A 745 5.53 -12.63 15.23
C LEU A 745 5.18 -11.31 15.95
N GLY A 746 4.74 -10.30 15.20
CA GLY A 746 4.44 -8.96 15.74
C GLY A 746 3.04 -8.86 16.33
N GLN A 747 2.14 -9.75 15.90
CA GLN A 747 0.73 -9.75 16.28
C GLN A 747 0.31 -10.97 17.10
N PRO A 748 -0.68 -10.80 17.99
CA PRO A 748 -1.37 -11.93 18.57
C PRO A 748 -2.16 -12.67 17.49
N THR A 749 -2.00 -14.00 17.47
CA THR A 749 -2.71 -14.94 16.61
C THR A 749 -4.15 -15.16 17.06
N VAL A 750 -4.54 -14.73 18.26
CA VAL A 750 -5.93 -14.79 18.76
C VAL A 750 -6.42 -13.37 19.07
N SER A 751 -7.64 -13.03 18.62
CA SER A 751 -8.24 -11.71 18.84
C SER A 751 -8.54 -11.42 20.32
N ARG A 752 -8.31 -10.18 20.77
CA ARG A 752 -8.60 -9.74 22.16
C ARG A 752 -10.09 -9.81 22.54
N LYS A 753 -10.99 -9.87 21.55
CA LYS A 753 -12.45 -9.92 21.74
C LYS A 753 -12.99 -11.36 21.81
N SER A 754 -12.13 -12.38 21.93
CA SER A 754 -12.55 -13.78 22.02
C SER A 754 -12.52 -14.32 23.45
N ASN A 755 -13.43 -15.25 23.74
CA ASN A 755 -13.50 -15.97 25.02
C ASN A 755 -12.30 -16.92 25.25
N ALA A 756 -11.41 -17.08 24.27
CA ALA A 756 -10.21 -17.92 24.37
C ALA A 756 -9.03 -17.16 25.00
N GLY A 757 -8.84 -17.34 26.31
CA GLY A 757 -7.55 -17.33 27.01
C GLY A 757 -6.79 -16.00 27.19
N LYS A 758 -6.59 -15.58 28.45
CA LYS A 758 -5.69 -14.49 28.89
C LYS A 758 -4.18 -14.73 28.62
N LEU A 759 -3.78 -15.81 27.93
CA LEU A 759 -2.36 -16.18 27.73
C LEU A 759 -1.74 -15.48 26.50
N MET A 760 -1.13 -14.34 26.81
CA MET A 760 -0.48 -13.39 25.91
C MET A 760 0.89 -13.87 25.44
N ALA A 761 1.01 -14.18 24.14
CA ALA A 761 2.27 -14.29 23.39
C ALA A 761 1.96 -14.12 21.90
N ALA A 762 2.87 -13.52 21.13
CA ALA A 762 2.79 -13.58 19.67
C ALA A 762 3.20 -14.96 19.17
N ALA A 763 3.10 -15.19 17.86
CA ALA A 763 3.44 -16.48 17.28
C ALA A 763 4.87 -16.95 17.64
N ASP A 764 5.09 -18.25 17.75
CA ASP A 764 6.33 -18.87 18.24
C ASP A 764 6.89 -19.90 17.24
N PRO A 765 8.02 -19.60 16.60
CA PRO A 765 8.64 -20.52 15.64
C PRO A 765 9.56 -21.55 16.32
N TYR A 766 9.55 -21.69 17.65
CA TYR A 766 10.51 -22.50 18.44
C TYR A 766 10.03 -23.86 18.93
N THR A 767 8.88 -24.35 18.52
CA THR A 767 8.37 -25.66 18.96
C THR A 767 9.04 -26.80 18.20
N LYS A 768 10.03 -27.41 18.86
CA LYS A 768 10.24 -28.85 18.83
C LYS A 768 9.74 -29.40 20.14
#